data_AF-A0A0F9UEH8-F1
#
_entry.id   AF-A0A0F9UEH8-F1
#
_cell.length_a   1.000
_cell.length_b   1.000
_cell.length_c   1.000
_cell.angle_alpha   90.00
_cell.angle_beta   90.00
_cell.angle_gamma   90.00
#
_symmetry.space_group_name_H-M   'P 1'
#
loop_
_entity.id
_entity.type
_entity.pdbx_description
1 polymer ?
#
loop_
_entity_poly.entity_id
_entity_poly.type
_entity_poly.pdbx_seq_one_letter_code
_entity_poly.pdbx_strand_id
1 'polypeptide(L)'
;MKMQKLVLENFKSFRGKHTLEFPDQAPGLYFLIGDNKAEPSLGANGCLIGSTEVDVPRDLSGSTRGIPIRELIGKTFHVFCYDKINNCFTLKRAKDVRKTGIRKPVYKLSYEGKDYKHFHSYDYIIGTYDHPILKTDGSYCKLGELKRGDSLRSLYRKTYDGYVHLVLNDSKCKSKYEHKFIGELVCGQYDVHHHKNHKKWDNSIENLEGLSSVEHQSLHAYKNHEKENFMWNIHPKGMKGKKHSSTTKAKISSTIKYQWKEDRQRRVLAIKNAGIAKRNKSGKKINNKAWLENIYKSGATGKEIAKICECSTQTVYNRLSDFGVVIRKTNHKVISVEFYGYEDVYDMEVEDCHNFVANGIVVHNSGKSTIWDGLFWIIYGKTLRNLKAGDVCTWGVKGRCAGHLFFERSGEEHVLIRTWNPNNLELDGETVDQQVVEDLIGLNSESFQHSIITGQFSPMFFDLKPAQKLSLFSDMFELDFWLDKSQEATQWTTEIAGKISSCESDIATLEGNITLTETNLENYYDSNEGYLKTERERVKVLKNVLKDHKNKLEEKKGKGCSHNKEMKTVEDDLAEFDLAVKEVQDNLDEENTSRGFVEQKITRLETKIDASRKEWKKLDGVGNTCPHCGQKVSAKHLRDEKKRIESEGNKLKDKLSDENEDLEHIQKQLKELKEEKKDLQNDRMKVDNKIRELILEKRTYENELNNLSEKVDDAQEDLDQVLEEKNPHKDLIATAEEQLIGFEKELELLVLHLDDLLTKHECNKYWIKGFKEVRLFMIEEALNQLEVEVSNSLMQLGLHNWEIAFDVERETKSGSITKGFTVFIKSPYNEDLVPWEAWSGGESQRLRLAGTMGLANLILGKSGIKSNIEVFDEPTQHLNPEGVEDLLELLQSRAEELKRQVWVVEHHSLDYGGFQQVIRVTKTVEGSSIEILEDY
;
A
#
# COMPACT_ATOMS: atom_id res chain seq x y z
N MET A 1 17.45 29.23 -20.51
CA MET A 1 18.86 28.91 -20.31
C MET A 1 19.64 29.47 -21.48
N LYS A 2 20.58 30.36 -21.20
CA LYS A 2 21.40 30.99 -22.23
C LYS A 2 22.85 30.67 -21.91
N MET A 3 23.42 29.74 -22.65
CA MET A 3 24.81 29.34 -22.49
C MET A 3 25.71 30.46 -22.99
N GLN A 4 26.67 30.88 -22.17
CA GLN A 4 27.59 31.97 -22.49
C GLN A 4 29.00 31.44 -22.76
N LYS A 5 29.45 30.44 -21.98
CA LYS A 5 30.82 29.95 -22.04
C LYS A 5 30.96 28.53 -21.53
N LEU A 6 31.73 27.71 -22.23
CA LEU A 6 32.11 26.35 -21.86
C LEU A 6 33.63 26.28 -21.71
N VAL A 7 34.10 25.76 -20.58
CA VAL A 7 35.52 25.50 -20.31
C VAL A 7 35.71 24.02 -20.03
N LEU A 8 36.64 23.38 -20.75
CA LEU A 8 37.02 21.99 -20.52
C LEU A 8 38.50 21.91 -20.15
N GLU A 9 38.82 21.18 -19.08
CA GLU A 9 40.19 20.96 -18.60
C GLU A 9 40.46 19.45 -18.47
N ASN A 10 41.44 18.95 -19.22
CA ASN A 10 41.85 17.54 -19.22
C ASN A 10 40.69 16.55 -19.45
N PHE A 11 39.79 16.89 -20.38
CA PHE A 11 38.61 16.10 -20.73
C PHE A 11 38.82 15.35 -22.05
N LYS A 12 38.79 14.01 -22.03
CA LYS A 12 39.00 13.14 -23.20
C LYS A 12 40.19 13.58 -24.05
N SER A 13 39.98 14.00 -25.30
CA SER A 13 41.07 14.42 -26.19
C SER A 13 41.62 15.83 -25.90
N PHE A 14 40.93 16.65 -25.10
CA PHE A 14 41.32 18.03 -24.76
C PHE A 14 42.28 18.05 -23.57
N ARG A 15 43.57 18.28 -23.84
CA ARG A 15 44.62 18.34 -22.82
C ARG A 15 44.87 19.78 -22.34
N GLY A 16 44.74 20.04 -21.05
CA GLY A 16 44.79 21.40 -20.52
C GLY A 16 43.46 22.13 -20.73
N LYS A 17 43.46 23.45 -20.46
CA LYS A 17 42.26 24.29 -20.40
C LYS A 17 41.88 24.83 -21.78
N HIS A 18 40.68 24.49 -22.23
CA HIS A 18 40.08 24.95 -23.49
C HIS A 18 38.81 25.72 -23.20
N THR A 19 38.56 26.78 -23.96
CA THR A 19 37.41 27.65 -23.80
C THR A 19 36.67 27.77 -25.12
N LEU A 20 35.35 27.59 -25.08
CA LEU A 20 34.43 27.88 -26.17
C LEU A 20 33.45 28.94 -25.67
N GLU A 21 33.32 30.03 -26.42
CA GLU A 21 32.41 31.14 -26.07
C GLU A 21 31.20 31.12 -27.00
N PHE A 22 30.04 31.46 -26.45
CA PHE A 22 28.75 31.46 -27.13
C PHE A 22 28.20 32.90 -27.11
N PRO A 23 28.64 33.77 -28.05
CA PRO A 23 28.34 35.20 -28.01
C PRO A 23 26.86 35.51 -28.29
N ASP A 24 26.32 36.48 -27.56
CA ASP A 24 24.90 36.85 -27.55
C ASP A 24 24.35 37.42 -28.87
N GLN A 25 25.21 37.94 -29.74
CA GLN A 25 24.81 38.76 -30.89
C GLN A 25 24.81 38.03 -32.24
N ALA A 26 24.96 36.70 -32.27
CA ALA A 26 25.07 35.97 -33.53
C ALA A 26 24.20 34.70 -33.59
N PRO A 27 22.85 34.79 -33.53
CA PRO A 27 22.00 33.73 -34.06
C PRO A 27 22.41 33.39 -35.50
N GLY A 28 22.36 32.11 -35.86
CA GLY A 28 22.77 31.67 -37.19
C GLY A 28 23.26 30.23 -37.19
N LEU A 29 23.68 29.78 -38.37
CA LEU A 29 24.19 28.42 -38.58
C LEU A 29 25.70 28.37 -38.34
N TYR A 30 26.14 27.53 -37.42
CA TYR A 30 27.54 27.35 -37.05
C TYR A 30 28.01 25.99 -37.53
N PHE A 31 29.20 25.95 -38.12
CA PHE A 31 29.79 24.70 -38.57
C PHE A 31 30.97 24.29 -37.70
N LEU A 32 30.91 23.09 -37.13
CA LEU A 32 32.03 22.50 -36.40
C LEU A 32 32.64 21.36 -37.21
N ILE A 33 33.87 21.57 -37.64
CA ILE A 33 34.65 20.57 -38.40
C ILE A 33 35.79 20.02 -37.57
N GLY A 34 35.97 18.70 -37.61
CA GLY A 34 37.06 18.02 -36.91
C GLY A 34 38.24 17.71 -37.83
N ASP A 35 39.41 18.27 -37.53
CA ASP A 35 40.71 17.92 -38.11
C ASP A 35 41.55 17.16 -37.07
N ASN A 36 42.20 16.07 -37.42
CA ASN A 36 43.05 15.33 -36.47
C ASN A 36 44.46 15.20 -37.05
N LYS A 37 45.35 16.07 -36.58
CA LYS A 37 46.79 16.13 -36.87
C LYS A 37 47.66 15.30 -35.90
N ALA A 38 47.11 14.78 -34.80
CA ALA A 38 47.79 13.92 -33.81
C ALA A 38 48.11 12.56 -34.41
N GLU A 39 47.05 12.05 -35.02
CA GLU A 39 47.00 10.88 -35.83
C GLU A 39 46.31 11.38 -37.09
N PRO A 40 47.06 11.93 -38.08
CA PRO A 40 46.54 12.31 -39.40
C PRO A 40 45.63 11.24 -40.01
N SER A 41 45.86 9.98 -39.63
CA SER A 41 45.08 8.76 -39.92
C SER A 41 43.67 8.66 -39.32
N LEU A 42 43.28 9.57 -38.43
CA LEU A 42 41.92 9.70 -37.86
C LEU A 42 41.26 11.02 -38.32
N GLY A 43 42.02 11.91 -38.97
CA GLY A 43 41.60 13.23 -39.43
C GLY A 43 41.39 13.27 -40.94
N ALA A 44 42.26 12.60 -41.68
CA ALA A 44 42.08 12.25 -43.06
C ALA A 44 41.40 10.88 -43.16
N ASN A 45 40.42 10.79 -44.05
CA ASN A 45 39.69 9.58 -44.36
C ASN A 45 40.69 8.57 -44.94
N GLY A 46 41.22 7.71 -44.08
CA GLY A 46 41.97 6.55 -44.50
C GLY A 46 41.04 5.66 -45.33
N CYS A 47 41.09 5.76 -46.65
CA CYS A 47 40.19 5.02 -47.53
C CYS A 47 40.94 3.99 -48.38
N LEU A 48 40.22 2.96 -48.79
CA LEU A 48 40.72 1.81 -49.56
C LEU A 48 40.28 1.93 -51.01
N ILE A 49 41.06 1.40 -51.95
CA ILE A 49 40.64 1.44 -53.36
C ILE A 49 39.43 0.53 -53.60
N GLY A 50 38.64 0.81 -54.63
CA GLY A 50 37.40 0.10 -54.92
C GLY A 50 37.54 -1.42 -55.15
N SER A 51 38.73 -1.88 -55.55
CA SER A 51 39.03 -3.32 -55.72
C SER A 51 39.42 -4.02 -54.43
N THR A 52 39.42 -3.34 -53.28
CA THR A 52 39.77 -3.94 -51.99
C THR A 52 38.70 -4.93 -51.56
N GLU A 53 39.10 -6.18 -51.29
CA GLU A 53 38.21 -7.30 -51.06
C GLU A 53 37.86 -7.42 -49.57
N VAL A 54 36.60 -7.13 -49.24
CA VAL A 54 36.06 -7.17 -47.89
C VAL A 54 35.60 -8.60 -47.55
N ASP A 55 35.98 -9.08 -46.37
CA ASP A 55 35.63 -10.42 -45.91
C ASP A 55 34.23 -10.45 -45.29
N VAL A 56 33.31 -11.17 -45.94
CA VAL A 56 31.90 -11.34 -45.53
C VAL A 56 31.48 -12.82 -45.53
N PRO A 57 30.50 -13.23 -44.71
CA PRO A 57 29.87 -14.55 -44.80
C PRO A 57 29.25 -14.77 -46.19
N ARG A 58 29.66 -15.83 -46.91
CA ARG A 58 29.21 -16.10 -48.28
C ARG A 58 29.41 -17.55 -48.71
N ASP A 59 28.96 -17.87 -49.93
CA ASP A 59 29.36 -19.09 -50.65
C ASP A 59 30.78 -18.97 -51.20
N LEU A 60 31.67 -19.82 -50.66
CA LEU A 60 33.09 -19.89 -51.02
C LEU A 60 33.38 -20.94 -52.10
N SER A 61 32.37 -21.64 -52.63
CA SER A 61 32.56 -22.64 -53.68
C SER A 61 32.97 -22.04 -55.04
N GLY A 62 32.54 -20.81 -55.33
CA GLY A 62 32.86 -20.10 -56.58
C GLY A 62 34.15 -19.27 -56.51
N SER A 63 34.39 -18.59 -55.38
CA SER A 63 35.60 -17.81 -55.14
C SER A 63 35.92 -17.83 -53.65
N THR A 64 37.20 -17.85 -53.29
CA THR A 64 37.66 -17.89 -51.89
C THR A 64 38.13 -16.53 -51.36
N ARG A 65 38.10 -15.47 -52.19
CA ARG A 65 38.49 -14.10 -51.82
C ARG A 65 37.33 -13.30 -51.22
N GLY A 66 37.54 -12.06 -50.80
CA GLY A 66 36.48 -11.17 -50.34
C GLY A 66 35.61 -10.65 -51.50
N ILE A 67 34.66 -9.77 -51.19
CA ILE A 67 33.88 -9.03 -52.20
C ILE A 67 34.51 -7.63 -52.33
N PRO A 68 34.81 -7.14 -53.54
CA PRO A 68 35.33 -5.79 -53.72
C PRO A 68 34.43 -4.73 -53.07
N ILE A 69 35.00 -3.80 -52.31
CA ILE A 69 34.26 -2.79 -51.54
C ILE A 69 33.33 -1.95 -52.43
N ARG A 70 33.72 -1.68 -53.68
CA ARG A 70 32.87 -0.96 -54.65
C ARG A 70 31.57 -1.69 -54.99
N GLU A 71 31.54 -3.02 -54.89
CA GLU A 71 30.35 -3.83 -55.19
C GLU A 71 29.39 -3.93 -54.00
N LEU A 72 29.82 -3.40 -52.85
CA LEU A 72 29.06 -3.36 -51.61
C LEU A 72 28.37 -2.02 -51.38
N ILE A 73 28.54 -1.05 -52.30
CA ILE A 73 27.86 0.25 -52.26
C ILE A 73 26.34 0.06 -52.18
N GLY A 74 25.72 0.76 -51.23
CA GLY A 74 24.28 0.71 -51.00
C GLY A 74 23.77 -0.59 -50.37
N LYS A 75 24.66 -1.49 -49.92
CA LYS A 75 24.29 -2.75 -49.27
C LYS A 75 24.55 -2.69 -47.76
N THR A 76 23.65 -3.31 -46.99
CA THR A 76 23.89 -3.66 -45.58
C THR A 76 24.21 -5.15 -45.51
N PHE A 77 25.28 -5.51 -44.81
CA PHE A 77 25.74 -6.90 -44.73
C PHE A 77 26.50 -7.13 -43.42
N HIS A 78 26.80 -8.38 -43.11
CA HIS A 78 27.67 -8.70 -41.99
C HIS A 78 29.12 -8.82 -42.46
N VAL A 79 30.04 -8.23 -41.69
CA VAL A 79 31.47 -8.25 -41.99
C VAL A 79 32.24 -8.86 -40.82
N PHE A 80 33.31 -9.59 -41.14
CA PHE A 80 34.26 -10.04 -40.12
C PHE A 80 35.04 -8.84 -39.57
N CYS A 81 35.10 -8.73 -38.25
CA CYS A 81 35.79 -7.65 -37.54
C CYS A 81 36.50 -8.18 -36.28
N TYR A 82 37.31 -7.34 -35.65
CA TYR A 82 38.11 -7.69 -34.48
C TYR A 82 37.64 -6.91 -33.25
N ASP A 83 37.13 -7.63 -32.26
CA ASP A 83 36.80 -7.07 -30.96
C ASP A 83 38.11 -6.91 -30.14
N LYS A 84 38.57 -5.66 -30.01
CA LYS A 84 39.79 -5.33 -29.27
C LYS A 84 39.67 -5.54 -27.76
N ILE A 85 38.46 -5.39 -27.21
CA ILE A 85 38.20 -5.54 -25.76
C ILE A 85 38.34 -7.01 -25.38
N ASN A 86 37.67 -7.87 -26.14
CA ASN A 86 37.69 -9.31 -25.91
C ASN A 86 38.86 -10.02 -26.60
N ASN A 87 39.64 -9.28 -27.40
CA ASN A 87 40.81 -9.73 -28.14
C ASN A 87 40.50 -10.94 -29.05
N CYS A 88 39.34 -10.90 -29.73
CA CYS A 88 38.84 -12.00 -30.57
C CYS A 88 38.15 -11.50 -31.85
N PHE A 89 38.12 -12.33 -32.89
CA PHE A 89 37.31 -12.04 -34.06
C PHE A 89 35.82 -12.20 -33.76
N THR A 90 34.99 -11.38 -34.40
CA THR A 90 33.53 -11.41 -34.32
C THR A 90 32.91 -11.00 -35.66
N LEU A 91 31.59 -10.92 -35.70
CA LEU A 91 30.81 -10.51 -36.84
C LEU A 91 29.90 -9.34 -36.44
N LYS A 92 29.93 -8.26 -37.22
CA LYS A 92 29.09 -7.07 -37.00
C LYS A 92 28.47 -6.61 -38.30
N ARG A 93 27.39 -5.85 -38.21
CA ARG A 93 26.75 -5.27 -39.40
C ARG A 93 27.63 -4.12 -39.91
N ALA A 94 27.87 -4.14 -41.21
CA ALA A 94 28.46 -3.06 -41.97
C ALA A 94 27.37 -2.37 -42.79
N LYS A 95 27.45 -1.05 -42.85
CA LYS A 95 26.51 -0.17 -43.56
C LYS A 95 27.28 0.96 -44.24
N ASP A 96 26.56 1.74 -45.04
CA ASP A 96 27.05 2.99 -45.62
C ASP A 96 28.38 2.86 -46.39
N VAL A 97 28.50 1.80 -47.20
CA VAL A 97 29.62 1.65 -48.12
C VAL A 97 29.52 2.70 -49.21
N ARG A 98 30.53 3.56 -49.32
CA ARG A 98 30.48 4.72 -50.22
C ARG A 98 31.84 5.05 -50.80
N LYS A 99 31.82 5.73 -51.94
CA LYS A 99 33.02 6.38 -52.48
C LYS A 99 33.28 7.63 -51.64
N THR A 100 34.45 7.72 -51.03
CA THR A 100 34.84 8.76 -50.09
C THR A 100 35.88 9.73 -50.66
N GLY A 101 36.46 9.42 -51.81
CA GLY A 101 37.36 10.32 -52.52
C GLY A 101 37.60 9.92 -53.96
N ILE A 102 37.78 10.92 -54.82
CA ILE A 102 38.12 10.73 -56.24
C ILE A 102 39.62 10.99 -56.41
N ARG A 103 40.32 10.10 -57.13
CA ARG A 103 41.75 10.21 -57.47
C ARG A 103 42.65 10.64 -56.30
N LYS A 104 42.54 9.97 -55.16
CA LYS A 104 43.41 10.20 -53.99
C LYS A 104 44.75 9.47 -54.14
N PRO A 105 45.87 10.02 -53.62
CA PRO A 105 47.15 9.32 -53.61
C PRO A 105 47.06 8.06 -52.73
N VAL A 106 47.44 6.92 -53.30
CA VAL A 106 47.36 5.62 -52.63
C VAL A 106 48.70 4.90 -52.67
N TYR A 107 48.89 4.04 -51.68
CA TYR A 107 50.10 3.27 -51.43
C TYR A 107 49.74 1.79 -51.37
N LYS A 108 50.58 0.96 -51.97
CA LYS A 108 50.47 -0.49 -51.94
C LYS A 108 51.30 -1.02 -50.78
N LEU A 109 50.61 -1.58 -49.79
CA LEU A 109 51.22 -2.35 -48.72
C LEU A 109 51.26 -3.82 -49.14
N SER A 110 52.45 -4.35 -49.37
CA SER A 110 52.67 -5.77 -49.69
C SER A 110 53.04 -6.54 -48.44
N TYR A 111 52.47 -7.74 -48.25
CA TYR A 111 52.75 -8.60 -47.10
C TYR A 111 52.75 -10.09 -47.48
N GLU A 112 53.57 -10.88 -46.78
CA GLU A 112 53.57 -12.33 -46.91
C GLU A 112 52.58 -12.94 -45.92
N GLY A 113 51.66 -13.74 -46.44
CA GLY A 113 50.77 -14.56 -45.65
C GLY A 113 51.12 -16.04 -45.75
N LYS A 114 50.26 -16.87 -45.17
CA LYS A 114 50.40 -18.31 -45.21
C LYS A 114 49.27 -18.92 -46.01
N ASP A 115 49.64 -19.63 -47.05
CA ASP A 115 48.71 -20.37 -47.88
C ASP A 115 48.27 -21.67 -47.20
N TYR A 116 46.99 -21.96 -47.35
CA TYR A 116 46.40 -23.23 -46.98
C TYR A 116 45.75 -23.86 -48.20
N LYS A 117 45.51 -25.18 -48.15
CA LYS A 117 44.85 -25.89 -49.25
C LYS A 117 43.52 -25.19 -49.60
N HIS A 118 43.38 -24.75 -50.86
CA HIS A 118 42.27 -23.96 -51.44
C HIS A 118 42.17 -22.47 -51.04
N PHE A 119 42.97 -21.99 -50.08
CA PHE A 119 42.97 -20.60 -49.63
C PHE A 119 44.37 -20.01 -49.75
N HIS A 120 44.54 -19.17 -50.77
CA HIS A 120 45.77 -18.40 -50.96
C HIS A 120 45.67 -17.11 -50.16
N SER A 121 46.76 -16.74 -49.50
CA SER A 121 46.88 -15.49 -48.78
C SER A 121 46.90 -14.32 -49.75
N TYR A 122 46.31 -13.20 -49.31
CA TYR A 122 46.48 -11.93 -50.00
C TYR A 122 47.95 -11.50 -49.88
N ASP A 123 48.44 -10.90 -50.94
CA ASP A 123 49.82 -10.43 -51.08
C ASP A 123 49.94 -8.92 -50.91
N TYR A 124 48.82 -8.17 -50.97
CA TYR A 124 48.81 -6.73 -50.75
C TYR A 124 47.42 -6.17 -50.36
N ILE A 125 47.43 -4.94 -49.87
CA ILE A 125 46.28 -4.03 -49.82
C ILE A 125 46.70 -2.66 -50.35
N ILE A 126 45.78 -1.92 -50.97
CA ILE A 126 46.05 -0.57 -51.47
C ILE A 126 45.07 0.38 -50.81
N GLY A 127 45.62 1.40 -50.18
CA GLY A 127 44.85 2.45 -49.53
C GLY A 127 45.65 3.73 -49.47
N THR A 128 45.00 4.78 -49.00
CA THR A 128 45.67 6.03 -48.65
C THR A 128 46.80 5.79 -47.65
N TYR A 129 47.83 6.65 -47.68
CA TYR A 129 49.05 6.51 -46.84
C TYR A 129 48.73 6.31 -45.37
N ASP A 130 47.69 7.00 -44.92
CA ASP A 130 47.25 7.16 -43.55
C ASP A 130 46.23 6.11 -43.11
N HIS A 131 45.80 5.20 -43.99
CA HIS A 131 44.83 4.16 -43.64
C HIS A 131 45.33 3.28 -42.46
N PRO A 132 44.62 3.19 -41.32
CA PRO A 132 45.10 2.45 -40.16
C PRO A 132 45.00 0.93 -40.33
N ILE A 133 46.12 0.23 -40.15
CA ILE A 133 46.22 -1.23 -40.15
C ILE A 133 46.50 -1.75 -38.74
N LEU A 134 45.70 -2.71 -38.26
CA LEU A 134 45.89 -3.29 -36.93
C LEU A 134 47.08 -4.27 -36.92
N LYS A 135 48.01 -4.06 -36.00
CA LYS A 135 49.15 -4.96 -35.72
C LYS A 135 48.78 -6.08 -34.75
N THR A 136 49.60 -7.13 -34.74
CA THR A 136 49.46 -8.30 -33.86
C THR A 136 49.62 -7.96 -32.37
N ASP A 137 50.34 -6.89 -32.04
CA ASP A 137 50.47 -6.39 -30.66
C ASP A 137 49.23 -5.64 -30.18
N GLY A 138 48.25 -5.37 -31.06
CA GLY A 138 47.00 -4.67 -30.76
C GLY A 138 47.04 -3.16 -31.07
N SER A 139 48.18 -2.62 -31.48
CA SER A 139 48.35 -1.23 -31.94
C SER A 139 47.92 -1.05 -33.39
N TYR A 140 47.46 0.15 -33.78
CA TYR A 140 47.30 0.52 -35.19
C TYR A 140 48.58 1.18 -35.71
N CYS A 141 48.89 0.95 -36.99
CA CYS A 141 49.97 1.64 -37.71
C CYS A 141 49.43 2.09 -39.06
N LYS A 142 49.84 3.27 -39.53
CA LYS A 142 49.46 3.75 -40.87
C LYS A 142 50.01 2.82 -41.93
N LEU A 143 49.25 2.60 -42.99
CA LEU A 143 49.65 1.77 -44.13
C LEU A 143 51.03 2.20 -44.66
N GLY A 144 51.23 3.50 -44.83
CA GLY A 144 52.44 4.17 -45.29
C GLY A 144 53.68 4.05 -44.40
N GLU A 145 53.48 3.82 -43.10
CA GLU A 145 54.54 3.83 -42.07
C GLU A 145 54.94 2.42 -41.63
N LEU A 146 54.23 1.39 -42.10
CA LEU A 146 54.52 -0.01 -41.82
C LEU A 146 55.92 -0.40 -42.34
N LYS A 147 56.71 -1.04 -41.48
CA LYS A 147 58.10 -1.44 -41.80
C LYS A 147 58.15 -2.92 -42.13
N ARG A 148 59.09 -3.29 -43.02
CA ARG A 148 59.36 -4.70 -43.34
C ARG A 148 59.54 -5.54 -42.06
N GLY A 149 58.78 -6.62 -41.96
CA GLY A 149 58.76 -7.52 -40.79
C GLY A 149 57.68 -7.21 -39.74
N ASP A 150 57.00 -6.07 -39.82
CA ASP A 150 55.84 -5.77 -38.96
C ASP A 150 54.78 -6.87 -39.10
N SER A 151 54.16 -7.23 -37.96
CA SER A 151 53.20 -8.33 -37.88
C SER A 151 51.78 -7.79 -37.87
N LEU A 152 51.00 -8.09 -38.90
CA LEU A 152 49.62 -7.59 -39.05
C LEU A 152 48.61 -8.53 -38.38
N ARG A 153 47.50 -8.00 -37.86
CA ARG A 153 46.38 -8.83 -37.39
C ARG A 153 45.63 -9.35 -38.61
N SER A 154 45.64 -10.67 -38.79
CA SER A 154 45.13 -11.32 -40.00
C SER A 154 44.10 -12.40 -39.69
N LEU A 155 43.14 -12.59 -40.59
CA LEU A 155 42.18 -13.68 -40.56
C LEU A 155 42.52 -14.67 -41.69
N TYR A 156 42.71 -15.95 -41.35
CA TYR A 156 42.97 -16.98 -42.37
C TYR A 156 41.82 -17.99 -42.46
N ARG A 157 41.74 -18.65 -43.61
CA ARG A 157 40.89 -19.83 -43.83
C ARG A 157 41.73 -21.04 -44.20
N LYS A 158 41.25 -22.23 -43.83
CA LYS A 158 41.80 -23.53 -44.25
C LYS A 158 40.66 -24.52 -44.46
N THR A 159 40.89 -25.56 -45.26
CA THR A 159 39.95 -26.68 -45.36
C THR A 159 40.29 -27.79 -44.37
N TYR A 160 39.30 -28.27 -43.63
CA TYR A 160 39.42 -29.44 -42.76
C TYR A 160 38.10 -30.24 -42.78
N ASP A 161 38.21 -31.55 -43.03
CA ASP A 161 37.07 -32.47 -43.17
C ASP A 161 36.03 -32.04 -44.24
N GLY A 162 36.53 -31.42 -45.31
CA GLY A 162 35.71 -30.88 -46.40
C GLY A 162 34.92 -29.62 -46.06
N TYR A 163 35.10 -29.05 -44.86
CA TYR A 163 34.51 -27.77 -44.44
C TYR A 163 35.56 -26.66 -44.39
N VAL A 164 35.09 -25.42 -44.49
CA VAL A 164 35.92 -24.23 -44.27
C VAL A 164 36.09 -23.96 -42.77
N HIS A 165 37.33 -23.71 -42.36
CA HIS A 165 37.73 -23.34 -41.00
C HIS A 165 38.40 -21.98 -40.99
N LEU A 166 37.93 -21.10 -40.11
CA LEU A 166 38.63 -19.88 -39.75
C LEU A 166 39.80 -20.22 -38.82
N VAL A 167 40.99 -19.70 -39.11
CA VAL A 167 42.13 -19.71 -38.20
C VAL A 167 42.18 -18.33 -37.54
N LEU A 168 41.50 -18.23 -36.39
CA LEU A 168 41.29 -16.97 -35.69
C LEU A 168 42.56 -16.47 -35.01
N ASN A 169 43.45 -17.39 -34.60
CA ASN A 169 44.71 -17.07 -33.91
C ASN A 169 44.51 -16.05 -32.78
N ASP A 170 43.38 -16.10 -32.08
CA ASP A 170 42.99 -15.13 -31.05
C ASP A 170 43.09 -15.73 -29.63
N SER A 171 42.51 -15.07 -28.62
CA SER A 171 42.52 -15.51 -27.21
C SER A 171 41.56 -16.68 -26.93
N LYS A 172 40.47 -16.80 -27.69
CA LYS A 172 39.36 -17.72 -27.43
C LYS A 172 39.52 -19.06 -28.17
N CYS A 173 40.05 -19.06 -29.39
CA CYS A 173 40.19 -20.29 -30.17
C CYS A 173 41.29 -20.21 -31.24
N LYS A 174 42.01 -21.32 -31.47
CA LYS A 174 43.02 -21.41 -32.54
C LYS A 174 42.40 -21.52 -33.94
N SER A 175 41.32 -22.29 -34.08
CA SER A 175 40.55 -22.39 -35.33
C SER A 175 39.15 -22.93 -35.09
N LYS A 176 38.18 -22.49 -35.88
CA LYS A 176 36.78 -22.90 -35.78
C LYS A 176 36.18 -23.15 -37.16
N TYR A 177 35.26 -24.10 -37.28
CA TYR A 177 34.45 -24.26 -38.49
C TYR A 177 33.70 -22.94 -38.76
N GLU A 178 33.80 -22.40 -39.97
CA GLU A 178 33.26 -21.07 -40.30
C GLU A 178 31.74 -21.01 -40.13
N HIS A 179 31.00 -22.01 -40.61
CA HIS A 179 29.55 -22.13 -40.40
C HIS A 179 29.14 -22.18 -38.92
N LYS A 180 29.97 -22.77 -38.04
CA LYS A 180 29.69 -22.78 -36.59
C LYS A 180 30.01 -21.43 -35.97
N PHE A 181 31.10 -20.79 -36.40
CA PHE A 181 31.45 -19.46 -35.92
C PHE A 181 30.35 -18.44 -36.27
N ILE A 182 29.90 -18.43 -37.52
CA ILE A 182 28.82 -17.55 -37.98
C ILE A 182 27.49 -17.95 -37.33
N GLY A 183 27.14 -19.24 -37.36
CA GLY A 183 25.87 -19.74 -36.83
C GLY A 183 25.71 -19.46 -35.33
N GLU A 184 26.77 -19.53 -34.53
CA GLU A 184 26.70 -19.16 -33.11
C GLU A 184 26.43 -17.66 -32.91
N LEU A 185 26.98 -16.81 -33.77
CA LEU A 185 26.83 -15.35 -33.66
C LEU A 185 25.48 -14.84 -34.19
N VAL A 186 24.91 -15.51 -35.21
CA VAL A 186 23.70 -15.06 -35.88
C VAL A 186 22.46 -15.82 -35.45
N CYS A 187 22.55 -17.14 -35.28
CA CYS A 187 21.41 -17.96 -34.84
C CYS A 187 21.38 -18.11 -33.32
N GLY A 188 22.52 -17.98 -32.62
CA GLY A 188 22.66 -18.27 -31.19
C GLY A 188 23.27 -19.66 -30.92
N GLN A 189 23.35 -20.05 -29.65
CA GLN A 189 23.94 -21.33 -29.25
C GLN A 189 22.97 -22.50 -29.46
N TYR A 190 23.27 -23.35 -30.44
CA TYR A 190 22.57 -24.60 -30.73
C TYR A 190 23.52 -25.80 -30.68
N ASP A 191 22.97 -27.00 -30.55
CA ASP A 191 23.75 -28.25 -30.53
C ASP A 191 24.56 -28.46 -31.83
N VAL A 192 23.95 -28.13 -32.98
CA VAL A 192 24.57 -28.25 -34.31
C VAL A 192 24.08 -27.12 -35.21
N HIS A 193 25.00 -26.39 -35.85
CA HIS A 193 24.69 -25.51 -36.98
C HIS A 193 24.83 -26.27 -38.29
N HIS A 194 23.82 -26.20 -39.15
CA HIS A 194 23.71 -26.98 -40.37
C HIS A 194 23.49 -26.09 -41.60
N HIS A 195 24.00 -26.53 -42.76
CA HIS A 195 23.80 -25.88 -44.06
C HIS A 195 22.49 -26.35 -44.69
N LYS A 196 21.51 -25.46 -44.88
CA LYS A 196 20.18 -25.78 -45.45
C LYS A 196 20.30 -26.45 -46.83
N ASN A 197 21.21 -25.95 -47.68
CA ASN A 197 21.46 -26.51 -49.00
C ASN A 197 22.46 -27.69 -49.03
N HIS A 198 22.99 -28.10 -47.86
CA HIS A 198 24.01 -29.14 -47.70
C HIS A 198 25.36 -28.89 -48.43
N LYS A 199 25.60 -27.68 -48.93
CA LYS A 199 26.89 -27.29 -49.50
C LYS A 199 27.80 -26.81 -48.38
N LYS A 200 28.81 -27.61 -48.04
CA LYS A 200 29.74 -27.38 -46.91
C LYS A 200 30.55 -26.07 -46.99
N TRP A 201 30.58 -25.43 -48.15
CA TRP A 201 31.32 -24.18 -48.43
C TRP A 201 30.41 -22.96 -48.56
N ASP A 202 29.09 -23.17 -48.51
CA ASP A 202 28.13 -22.07 -48.53
C ASP A 202 27.85 -21.57 -47.11
N ASN A 203 28.69 -20.66 -46.63
CA ASN A 203 28.59 -20.10 -45.28
C ASN A 203 27.81 -18.78 -45.25
N SER A 204 26.96 -18.52 -46.26
CA SER A 204 26.05 -17.37 -46.26
C SER A 204 25.08 -17.48 -45.08
N ILE A 205 24.79 -16.36 -44.42
CA ILE A 205 23.99 -16.35 -43.18
C ILE A 205 22.62 -17.01 -43.39
N GLU A 206 21.99 -16.73 -44.53
CA GLU A 206 20.65 -17.20 -44.88
C GLU A 206 20.61 -18.73 -45.05
N ASN A 207 21.75 -19.35 -45.37
CA ASN A 207 21.93 -20.78 -45.57
C ASN A 207 22.24 -21.54 -44.26
N LEU A 208 22.46 -20.84 -43.15
CA LEU A 208 22.75 -21.46 -41.86
C LEU A 208 21.49 -21.55 -40.99
N GLU A 209 21.37 -22.66 -40.26
CA GLU A 209 20.31 -22.87 -39.26
C GLU A 209 20.87 -23.55 -38.02
N GLY A 210 20.38 -23.15 -36.85
CA GLY A 210 20.63 -23.83 -35.59
C GLY A 210 19.63 -24.97 -35.39
N LEU A 211 20.13 -26.19 -35.18
CA LEU A 211 19.33 -27.38 -34.93
C LEU A 211 19.75 -28.03 -33.62
N SER A 212 18.78 -28.62 -32.91
CA SER A 212 19.08 -29.57 -31.84
C SER A 212 19.74 -30.83 -32.41
N SER A 213 20.47 -31.57 -31.56
CA SER A 213 21.08 -32.85 -31.94
C SER A 213 20.05 -33.83 -32.51
N VAL A 214 18.80 -33.73 -32.05
CA VAL A 214 17.65 -34.57 -32.44
C VAL A 214 17.18 -34.22 -33.85
N GLU A 215 17.03 -32.93 -34.16
CA GLU A 215 16.62 -32.45 -35.49
C GLU A 215 17.69 -32.77 -36.53
N HIS A 216 18.96 -32.51 -36.21
CA HIS A 216 20.09 -32.82 -37.10
C HIS A 216 20.20 -34.33 -37.39
N GLN A 217 19.99 -35.21 -36.41
CA GLN A 217 19.96 -36.67 -36.63
C GLN A 217 18.82 -37.11 -37.56
N SER A 218 17.65 -36.47 -37.45
CA SER A 218 16.51 -36.78 -38.30
C SER A 218 16.71 -36.40 -39.78
N LEU A 219 17.54 -35.39 -40.05
CA LEU A 219 17.94 -34.96 -41.40
C LEU A 219 18.89 -35.96 -42.08
N HIS A 220 19.85 -36.51 -41.35
CA HIS A 220 20.84 -37.47 -41.91
C HIS A 220 20.33 -38.91 -42.01
N ALA A 221 19.26 -39.27 -41.29
CA ALA A 221 18.59 -40.56 -41.42
C ALA A 221 18.00 -40.82 -42.83
N TYR A 222 17.84 -39.78 -43.65
CA TYR A 222 17.25 -39.86 -44.98
C TYR A 222 18.27 -40.02 -46.14
N LYS A 223 19.54 -39.61 -45.97
CA LYS A 223 20.49 -39.40 -47.10
C LYS A 223 21.54 -40.50 -47.36
N ASN A 224 21.73 -41.47 -46.46
CA ASN A 224 22.74 -42.52 -46.67
C ASN A 224 22.14 -43.82 -47.20
N HIS A 225 21.88 -43.87 -48.52
CA HIS A 225 21.46 -45.10 -49.21
C HIS A 225 22.63 -45.95 -49.75
N GLU A 226 23.89 -45.49 -49.72
CA GLU A 226 24.95 -46.11 -50.53
C GLU A 226 26.21 -46.66 -49.82
N LYS A 227 26.33 -46.61 -48.49
CA LYS A 227 27.41 -47.35 -47.81
C LYS A 227 26.89 -47.98 -46.53
N GLU A 228 27.20 -49.27 -46.36
CA GLU A 228 26.86 -50.14 -45.23
C GLU A 228 27.07 -49.42 -43.89
N ASN A 229 26.03 -48.73 -43.43
CA ASN A 229 26.05 -48.01 -42.17
C ASN A 229 25.21 -48.80 -41.17
N PHE A 230 25.83 -49.15 -40.05
CA PHE A 230 25.27 -49.95 -38.96
C PHE A 230 23.86 -49.50 -38.49
N MET A 231 23.52 -48.22 -38.70
CA MET A 231 22.21 -47.64 -38.37
C MET A 231 21.01 -48.29 -39.09
N TRP A 232 21.20 -48.98 -40.22
CA TRP A 232 20.08 -49.56 -40.99
C TRP A 232 19.62 -50.94 -40.48
N ASN A 233 20.39 -51.61 -39.63
CA ASN A 233 20.03 -52.93 -39.08
C ASN A 233 19.03 -52.87 -37.92
N ILE A 234 18.67 -51.66 -37.46
CA ILE A 234 17.85 -51.41 -36.27
C ILE A 234 16.47 -50.83 -36.65
N HIS A 235 16.17 -50.72 -37.94
CA HIS A 235 14.88 -50.24 -38.43
C HIS A 235 13.78 -51.31 -38.24
N PRO A 236 12.55 -50.96 -37.81
CA PRO A 236 11.44 -51.90 -37.72
C PRO A 236 11.17 -52.60 -39.07
N LYS A 237 11.04 -53.94 -39.07
CA LYS A 237 10.76 -54.73 -40.28
C LYS A 237 9.45 -54.24 -40.94
N GLY A 238 9.53 -53.88 -42.23
CA GLY A 238 8.39 -53.42 -43.04
C GLY A 238 8.33 -51.91 -43.33
N MET A 239 9.22 -51.10 -42.73
CA MET A 239 9.26 -49.63 -42.94
C MET A 239 10.40 -49.13 -43.84
N LYS A 240 11.05 -50.04 -44.58
CA LYS A 240 12.13 -49.70 -45.53
C LYS A 240 11.58 -48.83 -46.67
N GLY A 241 12.04 -47.58 -46.80
CA GLY A 241 11.77 -46.70 -47.93
C GLY A 241 10.49 -45.84 -47.89
N LYS A 242 9.80 -45.71 -46.75
CA LYS A 242 8.57 -44.90 -46.64
C LYS A 242 8.81 -43.54 -45.93
N LYS A 243 8.17 -42.46 -46.37
CA LYS A 243 8.18 -41.15 -45.69
C LYS A 243 7.38 -41.23 -44.38
N HIS A 244 7.95 -40.72 -43.28
CA HIS A 244 7.33 -40.73 -41.95
C HIS A 244 6.89 -39.34 -41.49
N SER A 245 5.80 -39.26 -40.72
CA SER A 245 5.32 -38.02 -40.07
C SER A 245 6.33 -37.52 -39.03
N SER A 246 6.27 -36.22 -38.70
CA SER A 246 7.10 -35.57 -37.66
C SER A 246 7.02 -36.30 -36.31
N THR A 247 5.83 -36.73 -35.91
CA THR A 247 5.56 -37.52 -34.69
C THR A 247 6.23 -38.90 -34.71
N THR A 248 6.31 -39.55 -35.87
CA THR A 248 6.96 -40.85 -36.03
C THR A 248 8.49 -40.73 -36.01
N LYS A 249 9.03 -39.67 -36.64
CA LYS A 249 10.47 -39.35 -36.60
C LYS A 249 10.95 -39.06 -35.18
N ALA A 250 10.14 -38.38 -34.37
CA ALA A 250 10.45 -38.09 -32.97
C ALA A 250 10.53 -39.37 -32.10
N LYS A 251 9.64 -40.35 -32.31
CA LYS A 251 9.64 -41.64 -31.59
C LYS A 251 10.82 -42.55 -31.95
N ILE A 252 11.24 -42.55 -33.22
CA ILE A 252 12.43 -43.29 -33.66
C ILE A 252 13.70 -42.67 -33.05
N SER A 253 13.77 -41.34 -33.00
CA SER A 253 14.90 -40.62 -32.41
C SER A 253 15.03 -40.81 -30.89
N SER A 254 13.93 -40.81 -30.14
CA SER A 254 13.98 -41.01 -28.67
C SER A 254 14.52 -42.39 -28.28
N THR A 255 14.24 -43.41 -29.10
CA THR A 255 14.71 -44.78 -28.89
C THR A 255 16.21 -44.92 -29.17
N ILE A 256 16.71 -44.25 -30.22
CA ILE A 256 18.15 -44.23 -30.59
C ILE A 256 18.98 -43.42 -29.56
N LYS A 257 18.42 -42.34 -29.01
CA LYS A 257 19.09 -41.47 -28.02
C LYS A 257 19.49 -42.21 -26.73
N TYR A 258 18.73 -43.24 -26.32
CA TYR A 258 19.05 -44.05 -25.14
C TYR A 258 20.23 -45.01 -25.38
N GLN A 259 20.27 -45.70 -26.52
CA GLN A 259 21.37 -46.63 -26.85
C GLN A 259 22.72 -45.92 -27.04
N TRP A 260 22.73 -44.72 -27.63
CA TRP A 260 23.99 -43.97 -27.86
C TRP A 260 24.60 -43.38 -26.58
N LYS A 261 23.79 -43.13 -25.54
CA LYS A 261 24.27 -42.68 -24.23
C LYS A 261 25.10 -43.79 -23.55
N GLU A 262 24.65 -45.03 -23.63
CA GLU A 262 25.38 -46.19 -23.09
C GLU A 262 26.67 -46.48 -23.86
N ASP A 263 26.65 -46.43 -25.20
CA ASP A 263 27.84 -46.67 -26.03
C ASP A 263 28.88 -45.55 -25.92
N ARG A 264 28.46 -44.29 -25.77
CA ARG A 264 29.37 -43.15 -25.54
C ARG A 264 30.04 -43.26 -24.17
N GLN A 265 29.31 -43.69 -23.14
CA GLN A 265 29.88 -43.95 -21.81
C GLN A 265 30.91 -45.10 -21.86
N ARG A 266 30.62 -46.19 -22.59
CA ARG A 266 31.59 -47.29 -22.81
C ARG A 266 32.83 -46.84 -23.57
N ARG A 267 32.71 -46.02 -24.63
CA ARG A 267 33.86 -45.49 -25.39
C ARG A 267 34.70 -44.50 -24.61
N VAL A 268 34.08 -43.61 -23.82
CA VAL A 268 34.78 -42.67 -22.95
C VAL A 268 35.58 -43.43 -21.88
N LEU A 269 35.02 -44.51 -21.31
CA LEU A 269 35.71 -45.36 -20.35
C LEU A 269 36.87 -46.14 -20.99
N ALA A 270 36.70 -46.65 -22.21
CA ALA A 270 37.76 -47.33 -22.98
C ALA A 270 38.92 -46.39 -23.35
N ILE A 271 38.63 -45.14 -23.72
CA ILE A 271 39.65 -44.11 -24.01
C ILE A 271 40.39 -43.69 -22.74
N LYS A 272 39.68 -43.58 -21.60
CA LYS A 272 40.28 -43.30 -20.29
C LYS A 272 41.25 -44.41 -19.87
N ASN A 273 40.88 -45.67 -20.09
CA ASN A 273 41.70 -46.83 -19.75
C ASN A 273 42.90 -46.99 -20.71
N ALA A 274 42.75 -46.69 -22.00
CA ALA A 274 43.85 -46.66 -22.97
C ALA A 274 44.87 -45.53 -22.71
N GLY A 275 44.43 -44.40 -22.13
CA GLY A 275 45.29 -43.28 -21.75
C GLY A 275 46.22 -43.58 -20.56
N ILE A 276 45.85 -44.51 -19.69
CA ILE A 276 46.66 -44.91 -18.53
C ILE A 276 47.80 -45.86 -18.96
N ALA A 277 47.59 -46.69 -19.96
CA ALA A 277 48.59 -47.65 -20.45
C ALA A 277 49.77 -47.02 -21.24
N LYS A 278 49.63 -45.81 -21.79
CA LYS A 278 50.66 -45.12 -22.61
C LYS A 278 51.67 -44.28 -21.82
N ARG A 279 51.61 -44.23 -20.48
CA ARG A 279 52.44 -43.35 -19.64
C ARG A 279 53.90 -43.76 -19.44
N ASN A 280 54.37 -44.89 -19.97
CA ASN A 280 55.75 -45.35 -19.76
C ASN A 280 56.56 -45.47 -21.06
N LYS A 281 57.33 -44.40 -21.35
CA LYS A 281 58.69 -44.33 -21.97
C LYS A 281 58.85 -42.97 -22.68
N SER A 282 59.98 -42.27 -22.43
CA SER A 282 60.47 -40.95 -22.93
C SER A 282 60.06 -39.61 -22.23
N GLY A 283 59.47 -39.64 -21.03
CA GLY A 283 58.86 -38.46 -20.39
C GLY A 283 59.69 -37.47 -19.54
N LYS A 284 61.04 -37.45 -19.57
CA LYS A 284 61.81 -36.59 -18.61
C LYS A 284 62.08 -35.15 -19.06
N LYS A 285 62.29 -34.85 -20.36
CA LYS A 285 62.65 -33.49 -20.83
C LYS A 285 61.43 -32.59 -21.11
N ILE A 286 60.43 -33.10 -21.83
CA ILE A 286 59.25 -32.31 -22.25
C ILE A 286 58.34 -31.87 -21.08
N ASN A 287 58.44 -32.54 -19.93
CA ASN A 287 57.69 -32.17 -18.73
C ASN A 287 58.48 -31.21 -17.81
N ASN A 288 59.71 -30.81 -18.17
CA ASN A 288 60.48 -29.80 -17.43
C ASN A 288 60.15 -28.40 -17.98
N LYS A 289 59.38 -27.63 -17.22
CA LYS A 289 58.91 -26.29 -17.60
C LYS A 289 60.05 -25.34 -17.95
N ALA A 290 61.05 -25.20 -17.07
CA ALA A 290 62.14 -24.25 -17.25
C ALA A 290 62.98 -24.57 -18.50
N TRP A 291 63.24 -25.84 -18.76
CA TRP A 291 63.95 -26.28 -19.96
C TRP A 291 63.14 -26.01 -21.23
N LEU A 292 61.86 -26.41 -21.24
CA LEU A 292 60.98 -26.25 -22.40
C LEU A 292 60.70 -24.78 -22.73
N GLU A 293 60.58 -23.94 -21.70
CA GLU A 293 60.37 -22.50 -21.85
C GLU A 293 61.63 -21.80 -22.38
N ASN A 294 62.82 -22.12 -21.85
CA ASN A 294 64.07 -21.52 -22.30
C ASN A 294 64.42 -21.90 -23.74
N ILE A 295 64.28 -23.18 -24.12
CA ILE A 295 64.57 -23.62 -25.49
C ILE A 295 63.59 -23.05 -26.51
N TYR A 296 62.32 -22.83 -26.12
CA TYR A 296 61.33 -22.20 -26.98
C TYR A 296 61.55 -20.68 -27.10
N LYS A 297 61.92 -20.00 -25.99
CA LYS A 297 62.26 -18.56 -25.99
C LYS A 297 63.54 -18.26 -26.77
N SER A 298 64.51 -19.18 -26.80
CA SER A 298 65.74 -19.03 -27.58
C SER A 298 65.54 -19.17 -29.10
N GLY A 299 64.32 -19.44 -29.56
CA GLY A 299 63.96 -19.43 -30.97
C GLY A 299 63.76 -20.80 -31.62
N ALA A 300 63.91 -21.91 -30.88
CA ALA A 300 63.67 -23.24 -31.43
C ALA A 300 62.17 -23.43 -31.76
N THR A 301 61.89 -23.97 -32.95
CA THR A 301 60.54 -24.29 -33.40
C THR A 301 59.99 -25.53 -32.69
N GLY A 302 58.66 -25.64 -32.58
CA GLY A 302 58.03 -26.82 -31.98
C GLY A 302 58.39 -28.14 -32.69
N LYS A 303 58.75 -28.10 -33.98
CA LYS A 303 59.23 -29.28 -34.73
C LYS A 303 60.64 -29.70 -34.29
N GLU A 304 61.53 -28.75 -34.05
CA GLU A 304 62.90 -29.03 -33.58
C GLU A 304 62.87 -29.57 -32.15
N ILE A 305 62.06 -28.96 -31.27
CA ILE A 305 61.87 -29.42 -29.90
C ILE A 305 61.23 -30.81 -29.87
N ALA A 306 60.27 -31.09 -30.77
CA ALA A 306 59.65 -32.40 -30.89
C ALA A 306 60.64 -33.49 -31.29
N LYS A 307 61.61 -33.14 -32.15
CA LYS A 307 62.71 -34.03 -32.54
C LYS A 307 63.67 -34.30 -31.37
N ILE A 308 63.98 -33.27 -30.56
CA ILE A 308 64.81 -33.39 -29.35
C ILE A 308 64.13 -34.23 -28.25
N CYS A 309 62.81 -34.13 -28.13
CA CYS A 309 62.01 -34.82 -27.13
C CYS A 309 61.44 -36.17 -27.61
N GLU A 310 61.73 -36.57 -28.85
CA GLU A 310 61.18 -37.78 -29.49
C GLU A 310 59.65 -37.90 -29.33
N CYS A 311 58.94 -36.80 -29.59
CA CYS A 311 57.49 -36.73 -29.45
C CYS A 311 56.86 -36.01 -30.65
N SER A 312 55.52 -35.92 -30.68
CA SER A 312 54.85 -35.14 -31.72
C SER A 312 55.00 -33.64 -31.48
N THR A 313 55.03 -32.85 -32.57
CA THR A 313 54.96 -31.38 -32.51
C THR A 313 53.75 -30.88 -31.71
N GLN A 314 52.62 -31.61 -31.77
CA GLN A 314 51.42 -31.30 -31.02
C GLN A 314 51.63 -31.48 -29.50
N THR A 315 52.38 -32.50 -29.08
CA THR A 315 52.72 -32.74 -27.67
C THR A 315 53.54 -31.59 -27.09
N VAL A 316 54.49 -31.04 -27.85
CA VAL A 316 55.28 -29.86 -27.47
C VAL A 316 54.39 -28.64 -27.27
N TYR A 317 53.52 -28.32 -28.24
CA TYR A 317 52.65 -27.15 -28.13
C TYR A 317 51.58 -27.27 -27.05
N ASN A 318 51.06 -28.48 -26.80
CA ASN A 318 50.17 -28.72 -25.67
C ASN A 318 50.90 -28.45 -24.35
N ARG A 319 52.15 -28.90 -24.20
CA ARG A 319 52.93 -28.64 -22.98
C ARG A 319 53.34 -27.20 -22.78
N LEU A 320 53.70 -26.48 -23.86
CA LEU A 320 53.93 -25.03 -23.79
C LEU A 320 52.65 -24.30 -23.33
N SER A 321 51.49 -24.71 -23.83
CA SER A 321 50.19 -24.17 -23.42
C SER A 321 49.87 -24.51 -21.96
N ASP A 322 50.06 -25.76 -21.53
CA ASP A 322 49.85 -26.20 -20.14
C ASP A 322 50.71 -25.39 -19.15
N PHE A 323 51.91 -24.98 -19.58
CA PHE A 323 52.83 -24.19 -18.78
C PHE A 323 52.62 -22.68 -18.87
N GLY A 324 51.62 -22.22 -19.62
CA GLY A 324 51.28 -20.80 -19.77
C GLY A 324 52.26 -20.03 -20.65
N VAL A 325 53.05 -20.70 -21.49
CA VAL A 325 53.99 -20.05 -22.40
C VAL A 325 53.26 -19.55 -23.64
N VAL A 326 53.36 -18.24 -23.93
CA VAL A 326 52.76 -17.63 -25.12
C VAL A 326 53.42 -18.21 -26.38
N ILE A 327 52.65 -19.00 -27.13
CA ILE A 327 53.10 -19.65 -28.36
C ILE A 327 53.19 -18.60 -29.48
N ARG A 328 54.33 -18.55 -30.19
CA ARG A 328 54.54 -17.66 -31.36
C ARG A 328 53.48 -17.98 -32.44
N LYS A 329 52.61 -17.02 -32.76
CA LYS A 329 51.52 -17.15 -33.75
C LYS A 329 52.03 -16.79 -35.15
N THR A 330 51.53 -17.47 -36.19
CA THR A 330 51.79 -17.14 -37.60
C THR A 330 50.79 -16.08 -38.07
N ASN A 331 51.28 -14.88 -38.43
CA ASN A 331 50.50 -13.71 -38.88
C ASN A 331 51.13 -13.11 -40.14
N HIS A 332 50.39 -12.29 -40.92
CA HIS A 332 50.94 -11.66 -42.13
C HIS A 332 52.12 -10.76 -41.75
N LYS A 333 53.19 -10.79 -42.55
CA LYS A 333 54.39 -9.98 -42.34
C LYS A 333 54.55 -8.97 -43.47
N VAL A 334 54.76 -7.71 -43.12
CA VAL A 334 54.98 -6.64 -44.10
C VAL A 334 56.26 -6.92 -44.91
N ILE A 335 56.15 -6.84 -46.23
CA ILE A 335 57.27 -6.97 -47.18
C ILE A 335 57.77 -5.58 -47.59
N SER A 336 56.87 -4.74 -48.12
CA SER A 336 57.17 -3.38 -48.58
C SER A 336 55.93 -2.49 -48.54
N VAL A 337 56.18 -1.18 -48.57
CA VAL A 337 55.16 -0.14 -48.76
C VAL A 337 55.67 0.80 -49.84
N GLU A 338 54.91 0.96 -50.91
CA GLU A 338 55.33 1.72 -52.10
C GLU A 338 54.18 2.63 -52.56
N PHE A 339 54.50 3.82 -53.06
CA PHE A 339 53.50 4.68 -53.70
C PHE A 339 52.96 3.97 -54.95
N TYR A 340 51.64 3.85 -55.05
CA TYR A 340 50.98 3.06 -56.09
C TYR A 340 50.42 3.94 -57.22
N GLY A 341 49.88 5.11 -56.89
CA GLY A 341 49.28 6.02 -57.87
C GLY A 341 48.12 6.83 -57.29
N TYR A 342 47.20 7.23 -58.15
CA TYR A 342 45.99 7.97 -57.78
C TYR A 342 44.75 7.17 -58.16
N GLU A 343 43.89 6.87 -57.19
CA GLU A 343 42.71 6.00 -57.36
C GLU A 343 41.49 6.58 -56.66
N ASP A 344 40.30 6.13 -57.06
CA ASP A 344 39.08 6.37 -56.30
C ASP A 344 39.08 5.50 -55.05
N VAL A 345 38.75 6.10 -53.91
CA VAL A 345 38.81 5.46 -52.60
C VAL A 345 37.43 5.41 -51.95
N TYR A 346 37.26 4.40 -51.10
CA TYR A 346 35.99 3.96 -50.53
C TYR A 346 36.17 3.69 -49.04
N ASP A 347 35.07 3.82 -48.31
CA ASP A 347 35.00 3.49 -46.88
C ASP A 347 33.62 2.92 -46.53
N MET A 348 33.50 2.35 -45.34
CA MET A 348 32.24 1.81 -44.82
C MET A 348 32.19 1.81 -43.29
N GLU A 349 30.99 1.91 -42.75
CA GLU A 349 30.79 1.92 -41.30
C GLU A 349 30.53 0.51 -40.75
N VAL A 350 31.20 0.15 -39.65
CA VAL A 350 31.00 -1.13 -38.95
C VAL A 350 30.57 -0.89 -37.52
N GLU A 351 29.39 -1.40 -37.17
CA GLU A 351 28.80 -1.27 -35.84
C GLU A 351 29.71 -1.89 -34.75
N ASP A 352 29.77 -1.23 -33.59
CA ASP A 352 30.51 -1.58 -32.37
C ASP A 352 32.04 -1.67 -32.47
N CYS A 353 32.55 -2.42 -33.45
CA CYS A 353 33.98 -2.73 -33.55
C CYS A 353 34.77 -1.60 -34.24
N HIS A 354 34.12 -0.78 -35.07
CA HIS A 354 34.75 0.30 -35.84
C HIS A 354 36.01 -0.17 -36.61
N ASN A 355 36.01 -1.43 -37.05
CA ASN A 355 37.07 -2.04 -37.85
C ASN A 355 36.51 -3.25 -38.63
N PHE A 356 37.18 -3.67 -39.69
CA PHE A 356 36.79 -4.84 -40.50
C PHE A 356 38.00 -5.56 -41.09
N VAL A 357 37.77 -6.76 -41.63
CA VAL A 357 38.77 -7.52 -42.37
C VAL A 357 38.69 -7.18 -43.86
N ALA A 358 39.79 -6.66 -44.41
CA ALA A 358 39.98 -6.33 -45.81
C ALA A 358 41.29 -6.95 -46.31
N ASN A 359 41.25 -7.63 -47.45
CA ASN A 359 42.36 -8.43 -47.98
C ASN A 359 43.01 -9.31 -46.89
N GLY A 360 42.20 -9.89 -45.99
CA GLY A 360 42.68 -10.77 -44.93
C GLY A 360 43.43 -10.10 -43.76
N ILE A 361 43.47 -8.77 -43.67
CA ILE A 361 44.00 -8.01 -42.52
C ILE A 361 42.96 -7.07 -41.92
N VAL A 362 43.12 -6.65 -40.66
CA VAL A 362 42.16 -5.79 -39.96
C VAL A 362 42.47 -4.30 -40.14
N VAL A 363 41.45 -3.51 -40.52
CA VAL A 363 41.52 -2.06 -40.82
C VAL A 363 40.44 -1.25 -40.08
N HIS A 364 40.64 0.06 -39.82
CA HIS A 364 39.82 0.89 -38.89
C HIS A 364 38.80 1.83 -39.58
N ASN A 365 37.82 2.34 -38.80
CA ASN A 365 36.74 3.29 -39.17
C ASN A 365 36.78 4.59 -38.31
N SER A 366 36.66 5.82 -38.84
CA SER A 366 37.00 7.10 -38.12
C SER A 366 35.85 7.73 -37.26
N GLY A 367 36.13 8.61 -36.25
CA GLY A 367 35.09 9.27 -35.39
C GLY A 367 35.55 10.49 -34.53
N LYS A 368 34.68 11.51 -34.29
CA LYS A 368 35.08 12.88 -33.82
C LYS A 368 34.20 13.67 -32.77
N SER A 369 33.09 13.18 -32.21
CA SER A 369 32.09 13.93 -31.36
C SER A 369 32.48 14.42 -29.93
N THR A 370 33.73 14.85 -29.66
CA THR A 370 34.22 14.96 -28.26
C THR A 370 33.79 16.22 -27.47
N ILE A 371 33.47 17.35 -28.11
CA ILE A 371 33.15 18.63 -27.41
C ILE A 371 31.79 18.58 -26.72
N TRP A 372 30.76 18.15 -27.44
CA TRP A 372 29.38 18.11 -26.93
C TRP A 372 29.19 17.09 -25.80
N ASP A 373 30.00 16.02 -25.80
CA ASP A 373 30.13 15.11 -24.66
C ASP A 373 30.59 15.82 -23.37
N GLY A 374 31.39 16.88 -23.49
CA GLY A 374 31.87 17.68 -22.37
C GLY A 374 30.78 18.54 -21.75
N LEU A 375 30.00 19.24 -22.58
CA LEU A 375 28.83 20.00 -22.14
C LEU A 375 27.83 19.10 -21.40
N PHE A 376 27.48 17.97 -22.01
CA PHE A 376 26.54 17.01 -21.43
C PHE A 376 27.07 16.40 -20.11
N TRP A 377 28.37 16.12 -20.03
CA TRP A 377 28.99 15.63 -18.80
C TRP A 377 28.98 16.65 -17.66
N ILE A 378 29.21 17.94 -17.94
CA ILE A 378 29.15 18.98 -16.90
C ILE A 378 27.76 19.02 -16.27
N ILE A 379 26.71 18.97 -17.10
CA ILE A 379 25.33 19.06 -16.64
C ILE A 379 24.90 17.76 -15.93
N TYR A 380 25.08 16.59 -16.55
CA TYR A 380 24.47 15.32 -16.11
C TYR A 380 25.44 14.30 -15.49
N GLY A 381 26.73 14.62 -15.40
CA GLY A 381 27.75 13.71 -14.84
C GLY A 381 28.06 12.48 -15.69
N LYS A 382 27.46 12.37 -16.88
CA LYS A 382 27.69 11.33 -17.89
C LYS A 382 27.82 11.95 -19.28
N THR A 383 28.53 11.32 -20.20
CA THR A 383 28.61 11.78 -21.60
C THR A 383 27.40 11.28 -22.40
N LEU A 384 27.21 11.72 -23.66
CA LEU A 384 26.12 11.22 -24.53
C LEU A 384 26.23 9.70 -24.75
N ARG A 385 27.45 9.18 -24.71
CA ARG A 385 27.77 7.73 -24.75
C ARG A 385 27.76 7.03 -23.38
N ASN A 386 27.18 7.65 -22.35
CA ASN A 386 27.09 7.15 -20.98
C ASN A 386 28.43 6.89 -20.25
N LEU A 387 29.55 7.48 -20.69
CA LEU A 387 30.81 7.42 -19.95
C LEU A 387 30.74 8.27 -18.68
N LYS A 388 31.36 7.82 -17.59
CA LYS A 388 31.33 8.46 -16.27
C LYS A 388 32.72 8.42 -15.62
N ALA A 389 32.88 9.13 -14.51
CA ALA A 389 34.05 8.98 -13.63
C ALA A 389 35.40 9.17 -14.36
N GLY A 390 36.38 8.28 -14.11
CA GLY A 390 37.71 8.38 -14.72
C GLY A 390 37.73 8.20 -16.24
N ASP A 391 36.67 7.64 -16.84
CA ASP A 391 36.60 7.39 -18.28
C ASP A 391 36.44 8.69 -19.10
N VAL A 392 36.10 9.80 -18.44
CA VAL A 392 36.04 11.13 -19.08
C VAL A 392 37.38 11.87 -19.06
N CYS A 393 38.37 11.38 -18.31
CA CYS A 393 39.66 12.04 -18.18
C CYS A 393 40.50 11.90 -19.45
N THR A 394 41.37 12.88 -19.68
CA THR A 394 42.37 12.78 -20.75
C THR A 394 43.30 11.60 -20.55
N TRP A 395 43.42 10.78 -21.60
CA TRP A 395 44.28 9.60 -21.61
C TRP A 395 45.74 9.98 -21.34
N GLY A 396 46.36 9.28 -20.40
CA GLY A 396 47.78 9.49 -20.06
C GLY A 396 48.07 10.69 -19.15
N VAL A 397 47.06 11.50 -18.79
CA VAL A 397 47.18 12.56 -17.78
C VAL A 397 46.69 12.03 -16.43
N LYS A 398 47.58 11.97 -15.44
CA LYS A 398 47.18 11.74 -14.04
C LYS A 398 46.84 13.10 -13.43
N GLY A 399 45.60 13.32 -13.02
CA GLY A 399 45.22 14.59 -12.41
C GLY A 399 43.72 14.84 -12.37
N ARG A 400 43.38 16.11 -12.13
CA ARG A 400 42.03 16.67 -12.12
C ARG A 400 41.52 16.81 -13.55
N CYS A 401 40.29 16.34 -13.79
CA CYS A 401 39.49 16.69 -14.97
C CYS A 401 38.40 17.66 -14.50
N ALA A 402 38.19 18.77 -15.20
CA ALA A 402 37.22 19.78 -14.80
C ALA A 402 36.46 20.31 -16.02
N GLY A 403 35.21 20.68 -15.81
CA GLY A 403 34.41 21.39 -16.77
C GLY A 403 33.64 22.51 -16.09
N HIS A 404 33.60 23.68 -16.72
CA HIS A 404 32.88 24.84 -16.24
C HIS A 404 31.89 25.28 -17.31
N LEU A 405 30.64 25.47 -16.93
CA LEU A 405 29.60 26.02 -17.77
C LEU A 405 29.11 27.33 -17.15
N PHE A 406 29.21 28.41 -17.91
CA PHE A 406 28.66 29.71 -17.57
C PHE A 406 27.38 29.89 -18.39
N PHE A 407 26.28 30.17 -17.71
CA PHE A 407 24.99 30.32 -18.35
C PHE A 407 24.08 31.26 -17.56
N GLU A 408 23.15 31.89 -18.26
CA GLU A 408 22.12 32.74 -17.68
C GLU A 408 20.79 31.97 -17.63
N ARG A 409 20.10 32.03 -16.49
CA ARG A 409 18.76 31.45 -16.32
C ARG A 409 17.91 32.43 -15.53
N SER A 410 16.71 32.72 -16.04
CA SER A 410 15.74 33.63 -15.41
C SER A 410 16.29 35.03 -15.10
N GLY A 411 17.29 35.49 -15.86
CA GLY A 411 17.96 36.79 -15.67
C GLY A 411 19.12 36.79 -14.68
N GLU A 412 19.46 35.62 -14.10
CA GLU A 412 20.59 35.44 -13.18
C GLU A 412 21.73 34.68 -13.88
N GLU A 413 22.96 35.07 -13.59
CA GLU A 413 24.17 34.39 -14.10
C GLU A 413 24.58 33.26 -13.14
N HIS A 414 24.83 32.09 -13.71
CA HIS A 414 25.24 30.89 -12.99
C HIS A 414 26.54 30.31 -13.52
N VAL A 415 27.32 29.71 -12.62
CA VAL A 415 28.53 28.96 -12.93
C VAL A 415 28.41 27.54 -12.37
N LEU A 416 28.28 26.58 -13.28
CA LEU A 416 28.27 25.16 -12.95
C LEU A 416 29.67 24.58 -13.16
N ILE A 417 30.26 24.01 -12.11
CA ILE A 417 31.59 23.40 -12.15
C ILE A 417 31.46 21.92 -11.79
N ARG A 418 31.93 21.05 -12.68
CA ARG A 418 32.06 19.63 -12.39
C ARG A 418 33.52 19.21 -12.45
N THR A 419 33.95 18.43 -11.47
CA THR A 419 35.31 17.91 -11.43
C THR A 419 35.34 16.41 -11.18
N TRP A 420 36.38 15.77 -11.69
CA TRP A 420 36.77 14.41 -11.36
C TRP A 420 38.20 14.38 -10.81
N ASN A 421 38.38 13.59 -9.74
CA ASN A 421 39.60 13.46 -8.95
C ASN A 421 40.09 14.80 -8.31
N PRO A 422 39.43 15.28 -7.23
CA PRO A 422 38.27 14.67 -6.55
C PRO A 422 36.96 14.82 -7.36
N ASN A 423 36.00 13.94 -7.12
CA ASN A 423 34.66 14.07 -7.72
C ASN A 423 33.90 15.17 -6.97
N ASN A 424 33.46 16.22 -7.67
CA ASN A 424 32.73 17.34 -7.07
C ASN A 424 31.80 17.99 -8.10
N LEU A 425 30.67 18.52 -7.62
CA LEU A 425 29.68 19.27 -8.38
C LEU A 425 29.37 20.56 -7.60
N GLU A 426 29.71 21.69 -8.19
CA GLU A 426 29.51 23.02 -7.59
C GLU A 426 28.63 23.87 -8.49
N LEU A 427 27.70 24.58 -7.88
CA LEU A 427 26.87 25.60 -8.52
C LEU A 427 27.07 26.91 -7.74
N ASP A 428 27.52 27.96 -8.42
CA ASP A 428 27.73 29.29 -7.86
C ASP A 428 28.66 29.33 -6.63
N GLY A 429 29.59 28.39 -6.57
CA GLY A 429 30.59 28.25 -5.50
C GLY A 429 30.21 27.31 -4.36
N GLU A 430 28.98 26.78 -4.36
CA GLU A 430 28.50 25.84 -3.34
C GLU A 430 28.39 24.41 -3.89
N THR A 431 28.74 23.40 -3.09
CA THR A 431 28.58 21.99 -3.48
C THR A 431 27.10 21.61 -3.48
N VAL A 432 26.62 21.04 -4.59
CA VAL A 432 25.21 20.67 -4.77
C VAL A 432 25.04 19.24 -5.26
N ASP A 433 23.86 18.67 -5.03
CA ASP A 433 23.45 17.40 -5.61
C ASP A 433 22.98 17.55 -7.06
N GLN A 434 22.98 16.44 -7.80
CA GLN A 434 22.56 16.40 -9.22
C GLN A 434 21.15 16.96 -9.44
N GLN A 435 20.22 16.70 -8.52
CA GLN A 435 18.83 17.14 -8.65
C GLN A 435 18.72 18.67 -8.69
N VAL A 436 19.50 19.39 -7.87
CA VAL A 436 19.49 20.86 -7.84
C VAL A 436 19.88 21.44 -9.20
N VAL A 437 20.84 20.81 -9.87
CA VAL A 437 21.26 21.22 -11.23
C VAL A 437 20.17 20.91 -12.24
N GLU A 438 19.57 19.71 -12.19
CA GLU A 438 18.50 19.34 -13.12
C GLU A 438 17.26 20.23 -12.96
N ASP A 439 16.90 20.61 -11.73
CA ASP A 439 15.80 21.53 -11.42
C ASP A 439 16.10 22.95 -11.96
N LEU A 440 17.34 23.44 -11.81
CA LEU A 440 17.76 24.75 -12.33
C LEU A 440 17.77 24.77 -13.87
N ILE A 441 18.31 23.73 -14.49
CA ILE A 441 18.35 23.57 -15.95
C ILE A 441 16.92 23.41 -16.49
N GLY A 442 16.07 22.69 -15.76
CA GLY A 442 14.67 22.40 -16.06
C GLY A 442 14.47 21.31 -17.13
N LEU A 443 15.54 20.61 -17.52
CA LEU A 443 15.51 19.48 -18.44
C LEU A 443 16.28 18.32 -17.82
N ASN A 444 15.65 17.15 -17.74
CA ASN A 444 16.35 15.91 -17.44
C ASN A 444 17.30 15.52 -18.60
N SER A 445 18.15 14.52 -18.37
CA SER A 445 19.17 14.13 -19.36
C SER A 445 18.61 13.68 -20.72
N GLU A 446 17.43 13.08 -20.76
CA GLU A 446 16.81 12.61 -22.00
C GLU A 446 16.15 13.75 -22.75
N SER A 447 15.39 14.61 -22.06
CA SER A 447 14.80 15.82 -22.61
C SER A 447 15.85 16.73 -23.25
N PHE A 448 16.98 16.94 -22.57
CA PHE A 448 18.09 17.76 -23.10
C PHE A 448 18.74 17.15 -24.35
N GLN A 449 18.88 15.83 -24.40
CA GLN A 449 19.40 15.13 -25.57
C GLN A 449 18.42 15.20 -26.76
N HIS A 450 17.12 15.18 -26.51
CA HIS A 450 16.11 15.27 -27.57
C HIS A 450 15.76 16.71 -27.97
N SER A 451 16.24 17.72 -27.24
CA SER A 451 15.88 19.12 -27.50
C SER A 451 17.04 20.10 -27.74
N ILE A 452 18.24 19.81 -27.22
CA ILE A 452 19.41 20.71 -27.33
C ILE A 452 20.59 20.03 -28.04
N ILE A 453 20.87 18.75 -27.77
CA ILE A 453 21.99 18.03 -28.40
C ILE A 453 21.55 16.70 -29.03
N THR A 454 21.35 16.72 -30.35
CA THR A 454 21.10 15.51 -31.14
C THR A 454 22.42 14.83 -31.46
N GLY A 455 22.75 13.75 -30.75
CA GLY A 455 24.01 13.01 -30.90
C GLY A 455 23.98 11.93 -32.02
N GLN A 456 25.12 11.70 -32.67
CA GLN A 456 25.31 10.71 -33.76
C GLN A 456 24.89 9.27 -33.40
N PHE A 457 25.10 8.85 -32.14
CA PHE A 457 24.87 7.47 -31.67
C PHE A 457 23.66 7.32 -30.75
N SER A 458 22.94 8.41 -30.52
CA SER A 458 21.75 8.40 -29.68
C SER A 458 20.55 7.95 -30.50
N PRO A 459 19.74 6.98 -30.04
CA PRO A 459 18.52 6.59 -30.75
C PRO A 459 17.60 7.82 -30.86
N MET A 460 17.22 8.20 -32.07
CA MET A 460 16.28 9.30 -32.29
C MET A 460 14.87 8.84 -31.89
N PHE A 461 13.95 9.79 -31.70
CA PHE A 461 12.61 9.50 -31.21
C PHE A 461 11.89 8.42 -32.03
N PHE A 462 12.00 8.48 -33.36
CA PHE A 462 11.35 7.50 -34.24
C PHE A 462 11.98 6.11 -34.12
N ASP A 463 13.29 6.01 -33.86
CA ASP A 463 14.01 4.73 -33.72
C ASP A 463 13.68 3.98 -32.41
N LEU A 464 13.08 4.66 -31.43
CA LEU A 464 12.66 4.05 -30.17
C LEU A 464 11.51 3.06 -30.40
N LYS A 465 11.50 1.97 -29.62
CA LYS A 465 10.37 1.03 -29.63
C LYS A 465 9.10 1.72 -29.10
N PRO A 466 7.88 1.27 -29.48
CA PRO A 466 6.64 1.90 -29.06
C PRO A 466 6.49 2.13 -27.55
N ALA A 467 6.94 1.18 -26.72
CA ALA A 467 6.92 1.33 -25.27
C ALA A 467 7.94 2.36 -24.74
N GLN A 468 9.10 2.48 -25.40
CA GLN A 468 10.13 3.47 -25.04
C GLN A 468 9.71 4.87 -25.45
N LYS A 469 9.07 5.03 -26.62
CA LYS A 469 8.47 6.30 -27.07
C LYS A 469 7.45 6.81 -26.04
N LEU A 470 6.56 5.93 -25.58
CA LEU A 470 5.55 6.28 -24.57
C LEU A 470 6.18 6.62 -23.20
N SER A 471 7.22 5.87 -22.78
CA SER A 471 7.97 6.19 -21.55
C SER A 471 8.59 7.57 -21.65
N LEU A 472 9.34 7.82 -22.72
CA LEU A 472 9.98 9.11 -22.98
C LEU A 472 8.95 10.26 -22.95
N PHE A 473 7.80 10.08 -23.60
CA PHE A 473 6.71 11.06 -23.57
C PHE A 473 6.13 11.25 -22.16
N SER A 474 5.97 10.16 -21.40
CA SER A 474 5.44 10.23 -20.03
C SER A 474 6.41 10.93 -19.09
N ASP A 475 7.71 10.65 -19.23
CA ASP A 475 8.79 11.26 -18.45
C ASP A 475 8.97 12.75 -18.82
N MET A 476 8.87 13.10 -20.11
CA MET A 476 9.00 14.48 -20.60
C MET A 476 7.88 15.42 -20.14
N PHE A 477 6.65 14.91 -20.02
CA PHE A 477 5.47 15.70 -19.64
C PHE A 477 4.95 15.37 -18.23
N GLU A 478 5.75 14.66 -17.43
CA GLU A 478 5.43 14.26 -16.04
C GLU A 478 4.04 13.62 -15.91
N LEU A 479 3.63 12.81 -16.90
CA LEU A 479 2.27 12.30 -17.02
C LEU A 479 1.94 11.24 -15.96
N ASP A 480 2.96 10.68 -15.31
CA ASP A 480 2.79 9.71 -14.24
C ASP A 480 2.26 10.34 -12.95
N PHE A 481 2.38 11.66 -12.78
CA PHE A 481 1.71 12.43 -11.72
C PHE A 481 0.21 12.11 -11.64
N TRP A 482 -0.46 12.01 -12.78
CA TRP A 482 -1.89 11.71 -12.83
C TRP A 482 -2.22 10.25 -12.47
N LEU A 483 -1.30 9.32 -12.73
CA LEU A 483 -1.45 7.94 -12.26
C LEU A 483 -1.30 7.87 -10.75
N ASP A 484 -0.34 8.60 -10.18
CA ASP A 484 -0.15 8.71 -8.73
C ASP A 484 -1.40 9.32 -8.07
N LYS A 485 -1.97 10.40 -8.63
CA LYS A 485 -3.22 10.99 -8.13
C LYS A 485 -4.42 10.06 -8.25
N SER A 486 -4.50 9.24 -9.30
CA SER A 486 -5.51 8.18 -9.42
C SER A 486 -5.36 7.12 -8.31
N GLN A 487 -4.12 6.76 -7.97
CA GLN A 487 -3.84 5.83 -6.89
C GLN A 487 -4.13 6.42 -5.51
N GLU A 488 -3.77 7.68 -5.25
CA GLU A 488 -4.14 8.42 -4.03
C GLU A 488 -5.67 8.48 -3.87
N ALA A 489 -6.41 8.82 -4.93
CA ALA A 489 -7.88 8.83 -4.91
C ALA A 489 -8.46 7.43 -4.59
N THR A 490 -7.82 6.36 -5.06
CA THR A 490 -8.20 4.98 -4.74
C THR A 490 -8.01 4.68 -3.25
N GLN A 491 -6.88 5.10 -2.68
CA GLN A 491 -6.59 4.95 -1.25
C GLN A 491 -7.62 5.72 -0.41
N TRP A 492 -7.87 6.99 -0.70
CA TRP A 492 -8.87 7.79 0.02
C TRP A 492 -10.28 7.23 -0.11
N THR A 493 -10.66 6.70 -1.27
CA THR A 493 -11.96 6.03 -1.45
C THR A 493 -12.08 4.82 -0.52
N THR A 494 -11.01 4.03 -0.42
CA THR A 494 -10.97 2.85 0.47
C THR A 494 -11.04 3.23 1.95
N GLU A 495 -10.32 4.29 2.36
CA GLU A 495 -10.36 4.82 3.72
C GLU A 495 -11.75 5.36 4.08
N ILE A 496 -12.40 6.11 3.19
CA ILE A 496 -13.76 6.62 3.41
C ILE A 496 -14.77 5.48 3.45
N ALA A 497 -14.63 4.46 2.60
CA ALA A 497 -15.49 3.27 2.66
C ALA A 497 -15.42 2.58 4.04
N GLY A 498 -14.21 2.50 4.63
CA GLY A 498 -14.05 2.00 6.00
C GLY A 498 -14.77 2.87 7.05
N LYS A 499 -14.74 4.20 6.90
CA LYS A 499 -15.47 5.13 7.79
C LYS A 499 -16.99 5.02 7.61
N ILE A 500 -17.47 4.85 6.38
CA ILE A 500 -18.89 4.60 6.07
C ILE A 500 -19.35 3.35 6.82
N SER A 501 -18.65 2.22 6.68
CA SER A 501 -19.04 0.98 7.38
C SER A 501 -19.00 1.11 8.91
N SER A 502 -18.08 1.88 9.47
CA SER A 502 -18.08 2.19 10.91
C SER A 502 -19.32 3.00 11.30
N CYS A 503 -19.61 4.08 10.57
CA CYS A 503 -20.76 4.95 10.84
C CYS A 503 -22.10 4.19 10.70
N GLU A 504 -22.22 3.32 9.69
CA GLU A 504 -23.38 2.44 9.52
C GLU A 504 -23.55 1.47 10.70
N SER A 505 -22.45 0.92 11.22
CA SER A 505 -22.47 0.06 12.42
C SER A 505 -22.89 0.82 13.68
N ASP A 506 -22.44 2.07 13.83
CA ASP A 506 -22.80 2.93 14.95
C ASP A 506 -24.30 3.30 14.89
N ILE A 507 -24.79 3.66 13.71
CA ILE A 507 -26.22 3.90 13.44
C ILE A 507 -27.05 2.67 13.83
N ALA A 508 -26.69 1.48 13.33
CA ALA A 508 -27.43 0.25 13.63
C ALA A 508 -27.44 -0.09 15.13
N THR A 509 -26.35 0.20 15.84
CA THR A 509 -26.27 0.03 17.29
C THR A 509 -27.23 0.98 18.01
N LEU A 510 -27.27 2.23 17.57
CA LEU A 510 -28.11 3.25 18.17
C LEU A 510 -29.60 2.99 17.92
N GLU A 511 -29.97 2.59 16.71
CA GLU A 511 -31.32 2.13 16.37
C GLU A 511 -31.76 0.95 17.25
N GLY A 512 -30.85 0.00 17.51
CA GLY A 512 -31.07 -1.10 18.45
C GLY A 512 -31.34 -0.62 19.89
N ASN A 513 -30.57 0.37 20.36
CA ASN A 513 -30.76 0.96 21.68
C ASN A 513 -32.08 1.74 21.79
N ILE A 514 -32.47 2.47 20.74
CA ILE A 514 -33.77 3.15 20.66
C ILE A 514 -34.89 2.13 20.80
N THR A 515 -34.89 1.09 19.94
CA THR A 515 -35.91 0.03 19.95
C THR A 515 -36.04 -0.64 21.32
N LEU A 516 -34.91 -0.93 21.97
CA LEU A 516 -34.89 -1.51 23.32
C LEU A 516 -35.47 -0.55 24.36
N THR A 517 -35.15 0.73 24.28
CA THR A 517 -35.63 1.76 25.20
C THR A 517 -37.12 2.02 25.01
N GLU A 518 -37.63 2.05 23.77
CA GLU A 518 -39.07 2.11 23.47
C GLU A 518 -39.82 0.92 24.08
N THR A 519 -39.27 -0.30 23.92
CA THR A 519 -39.86 -1.51 24.50
C THR A 519 -39.88 -1.44 26.03
N ASN A 520 -38.80 -0.95 26.65
CA ASN A 520 -38.76 -0.76 28.11
C ASN A 520 -39.77 0.29 28.56
N LEU A 521 -39.90 1.40 27.82
CA LEU A 521 -40.83 2.47 28.09
C LEU A 521 -42.28 1.97 28.06
N GLU A 522 -42.64 1.16 27.07
CA GLU A 522 -43.96 0.51 26.98
C GLU A 522 -44.22 -0.38 28.22
N ASN A 523 -43.25 -1.22 28.61
CA ASN A 523 -43.35 -2.04 29.82
C ASN A 523 -43.49 -1.21 31.10
N TYR A 524 -42.80 -0.07 31.20
CA TYR A 524 -42.91 0.84 32.34
C TYR A 524 -44.27 1.53 32.39
N TYR A 525 -44.81 1.92 31.24
CA TYR A 525 -46.16 2.48 31.13
C TYR A 525 -47.23 1.47 31.61
N ASP A 526 -47.15 0.22 31.14
CA ASP A 526 -48.04 -0.86 31.58
C ASP A 526 -47.93 -1.12 33.09
N SER A 527 -46.70 -1.18 33.61
CA SER A 527 -46.44 -1.38 35.04
C SER A 527 -46.98 -0.22 35.88
N ASN A 528 -46.81 1.01 35.42
CA ASN A 528 -47.33 2.21 36.06
C ASN A 528 -48.87 2.22 36.08
N GLU A 529 -49.52 1.82 34.98
CA GLU A 529 -50.98 1.69 34.94
C GLU A 529 -51.47 0.62 35.93
N GLY A 530 -50.80 -0.54 35.97
CA GLY A 530 -51.05 -1.60 36.94
C GLY A 530 -50.90 -1.15 38.40
N TYR A 531 -49.83 -0.39 38.70
CA TYR A 531 -49.60 0.20 40.01
C TYR A 531 -50.72 1.17 40.40
N LEU A 532 -51.06 2.13 39.54
CA LEU A 532 -52.10 3.14 39.80
C LEU A 532 -53.48 2.50 39.99
N LYS A 533 -53.79 1.43 39.25
CA LYS A 533 -55.01 0.66 39.43
C LYS A 533 -55.07 0.00 40.81
N THR A 534 -53.95 -0.61 41.23
CA THR A 534 -53.83 -1.30 42.52
C THR A 534 -53.89 -0.31 43.69
N GLU A 535 -53.20 0.81 43.59
CA GLU A 535 -53.24 1.93 44.55
C GLU A 535 -54.67 2.46 44.71
N ARG A 536 -55.38 2.74 43.60
CA ARG A 536 -56.79 3.18 43.65
C ARG A 536 -57.68 2.17 44.36
N GLU A 537 -57.51 0.88 44.11
CA GLU A 537 -58.31 -0.15 44.77
C GLU A 537 -57.96 -0.26 46.27
N ARG A 538 -56.68 -0.23 46.65
CA ARG A 538 -56.24 -0.19 48.05
C ARG A 538 -56.84 1.02 48.79
N VAL A 539 -56.70 2.22 48.23
CA VAL A 539 -57.27 3.46 48.78
C VAL A 539 -58.79 3.36 48.92
N LYS A 540 -59.48 2.80 47.94
CA LYS A 540 -60.94 2.60 47.98
C LYS A 540 -61.35 1.62 49.07
N VAL A 541 -60.65 0.49 49.20
CA VAL A 541 -60.90 -0.51 50.26
C VAL A 541 -60.68 0.12 51.64
N LEU A 542 -59.54 0.78 51.86
CA LEU A 542 -59.20 1.42 53.14
C LEU A 542 -60.19 2.55 53.49
N LYS A 543 -60.59 3.38 52.52
CA LYS A 543 -61.66 4.39 52.74
C LYS A 543 -62.98 3.77 53.16
N ASN A 544 -63.35 2.62 52.58
CA ASN A 544 -64.57 1.90 52.97
C ASN A 544 -64.47 1.31 54.39
N VAL A 545 -63.32 0.70 54.73
CA VAL A 545 -63.06 0.17 56.09
C VAL A 545 -63.10 1.29 57.12
N LEU A 546 -62.39 2.39 56.87
CA LEU A 546 -62.38 3.57 57.73
C LEU A 546 -63.79 4.14 57.93
N LYS A 547 -64.57 4.24 56.85
CA LYS A 547 -65.96 4.70 56.91
C LYS A 547 -66.83 3.76 57.73
N ASP A 548 -66.70 2.43 57.56
CA ASP A 548 -67.43 1.43 58.33
C ASP A 548 -67.08 1.50 59.82
N HIS A 549 -65.79 1.61 60.17
CA HIS A 549 -65.34 1.77 61.55
C HIS A 549 -65.82 3.08 62.17
N LYS A 550 -65.75 4.21 61.44
CA LYS A 550 -66.30 5.51 61.90
C LYS A 550 -67.80 5.44 62.15
N ASN A 551 -68.57 4.83 61.25
CA ASN A 551 -70.02 4.66 61.43
C ASN A 551 -70.34 3.80 62.67
N LYS A 552 -69.64 2.66 62.84
CA LYS A 552 -69.81 1.79 64.02
C LYS A 552 -69.44 2.50 65.32
N LEU A 553 -68.40 3.33 65.29
CA LEU A 553 -67.97 4.14 66.42
C LEU A 553 -69.04 5.20 66.78
N GLU A 554 -69.61 5.90 65.80
CA GLU A 554 -70.70 6.86 66.04
C GLU A 554 -71.96 6.19 66.60
N GLU A 555 -72.37 5.05 66.05
CA GLU A 555 -73.53 4.30 66.54
C GLU A 555 -73.35 3.87 68.01
N LYS A 556 -72.15 3.39 68.36
CA LYS A 556 -71.80 3.00 69.74
C LYS A 556 -71.68 4.21 70.68
N LYS A 557 -71.13 5.35 70.24
CA LYS A 557 -71.10 6.60 71.01
C LYS A 557 -72.51 7.07 71.36
N GLY A 558 -73.47 6.95 70.45
CA GLY A 558 -74.88 7.24 70.70
C GLY A 558 -75.48 6.39 71.83
N LYS A 559 -75.19 5.08 71.85
CA LYS A 559 -75.68 4.15 72.89
C LYS A 559 -75.02 4.35 74.27
N GLY A 560 -73.76 4.79 74.33
CA GLY A 560 -73.08 5.14 75.59
C GLY A 560 -73.74 6.31 76.35
N CYS A 561 -74.35 7.25 75.62
CA CYS A 561 -75.11 8.36 76.22
C CYS A 561 -76.40 7.88 76.92
N SER A 562 -76.99 6.76 76.47
CA SER A 562 -78.17 6.16 77.10
C SER A 562 -77.83 5.51 78.45
N HIS A 563 -76.71 4.78 78.53
CA HIS A 563 -76.27 4.14 79.77
C HIS A 563 -75.92 5.17 80.85
N ASN A 564 -75.31 6.30 80.49
CA ASN A 564 -75.04 7.39 81.44
C ASN A 564 -76.33 8.05 81.96
N LYS A 565 -77.39 8.12 81.16
CA LYS A 565 -78.70 8.64 81.62
C LYS A 565 -79.38 7.66 82.58
N GLU A 566 -79.41 6.37 82.23
CA GLU A 566 -80.01 5.33 83.09
C GLU A 566 -79.29 5.21 84.43
N MET A 567 -77.95 5.25 84.44
CA MET A 567 -77.16 5.16 85.67
C MET A 567 -77.48 6.33 86.62
N LYS A 568 -77.64 7.54 86.09
CA LYS A 568 -78.00 8.73 86.88
C LYS A 568 -79.40 8.63 87.49
N THR A 569 -80.37 8.11 86.75
CA THR A 569 -81.73 7.89 87.27
C THR A 569 -81.74 6.91 88.44
N VAL A 570 -80.99 5.80 88.32
CA VAL A 570 -80.93 4.78 89.37
C VAL A 570 -80.12 5.26 90.60
N GLU A 571 -79.12 6.12 90.40
CA GLU A 571 -78.42 6.82 91.49
C GLU A 571 -79.35 7.75 92.28
N ASP A 572 -80.23 8.49 91.58
CA ASP A 572 -81.24 9.34 92.21
C ASP A 572 -82.26 8.50 93.01
N ASP A 573 -82.72 7.36 92.48
CA ASP A 573 -83.63 6.42 93.16
C ASP A 573 -82.99 5.84 94.46
N LEU A 574 -81.70 5.49 94.42
CA LEU A 574 -80.99 4.96 95.60
C LEU A 574 -80.93 6.00 96.72
N ALA A 575 -80.73 7.28 96.39
CA ALA A 575 -80.70 8.37 97.36
C ALA A 575 -82.09 8.58 98.02
N GLU A 576 -83.17 8.38 97.26
CA GLU A 576 -84.55 8.45 97.78
C GLU A 576 -84.84 7.31 98.76
N PHE A 577 -84.42 6.07 98.44
CA PHE A 577 -84.53 4.94 99.37
C PHE A 577 -83.68 5.11 100.64
N ASP A 578 -82.47 5.68 100.53
CA ASP A 578 -81.62 5.97 101.70
C ASP A 578 -82.28 6.97 102.66
N LEU A 579 -83.01 7.97 102.14
CA LEU A 579 -83.80 8.91 102.94
C LEU A 579 -84.99 8.22 103.62
N ALA A 580 -85.76 7.42 102.89
CA ALA A 580 -86.93 6.71 103.41
C ALA A 580 -86.58 5.71 104.52
N VAL A 581 -85.48 4.93 104.35
CA VAL A 581 -85.00 3.99 105.40
C VAL A 581 -84.59 4.74 106.66
N LYS A 582 -84.03 5.95 106.54
CA LYS A 582 -83.63 6.79 107.66
C LYS A 582 -84.85 7.31 108.43
N GLU A 583 -85.87 7.79 107.73
CA GLU A 583 -87.11 8.29 108.34
C GLU A 583 -87.84 7.21 109.16
N VAL A 584 -87.97 6.00 108.61
CA VAL A 584 -88.58 4.87 109.35
C VAL A 584 -87.74 4.46 110.57
N GLN A 585 -86.40 4.55 110.47
CA GLN A 585 -85.52 4.28 111.61
C GLN A 585 -85.73 5.30 112.75
N ASP A 586 -85.85 6.58 112.42
CA ASP A 586 -86.08 7.65 113.41
C ASP A 586 -87.42 7.42 114.15
N ASN A 587 -88.49 7.06 113.43
CA ASN A 587 -89.81 6.72 114.01
C ASN A 587 -89.76 5.50 114.94
N LEU A 588 -88.94 4.50 114.59
CA LEU A 588 -88.78 3.26 115.35
C LEU A 588 -88.07 3.51 116.69
N ASP A 589 -87.15 4.48 116.74
CA ASP A 589 -86.45 4.89 117.95
C ASP A 589 -87.36 5.71 118.89
N GLU A 590 -88.21 6.56 118.33
CA GLU A 590 -89.22 7.32 119.09
C GLU A 590 -90.21 6.39 119.80
N GLU A 591 -90.76 5.41 119.08
CA GLU A 591 -91.79 4.52 119.62
C GLU A 591 -91.24 3.50 120.63
N ASN A 592 -89.96 3.12 120.50
CA ASN A 592 -89.27 2.32 121.52
C ASN A 592 -89.08 3.11 122.83
N THR A 593 -88.91 4.42 122.73
CA THR A 593 -88.80 5.31 123.90
C THR A 593 -90.14 5.37 124.62
N SER A 594 -91.25 5.53 123.88
CA SER A 594 -92.63 5.48 124.40
C SER A 594 -92.93 4.17 125.15
N ARG A 595 -92.54 3.02 124.58
CA ARG A 595 -92.67 1.70 125.24
C ARG A 595 -92.00 1.68 126.61
N GLY A 596 -90.76 2.16 126.69
CA GLY A 596 -89.98 2.17 127.93
C GLY A 596 -90.63 2.99 129.06
N PHE A 597 -91.36 4.06 128.72
CA PHE A 597 -92.10 4.86 129.71
C PHE A 597 -93.33 4.11 130.27
N VAL A 598 -94.09 3.41 129.43
CA VAL A 598 -95.29 2.66 129.84
C VAL A 598 -94.92 1.45 130.71
N GLU A 599 -93.88 0.70 130.34
CA GLU A 599 -93.38 -0.45 131.13
C GLU A 599 -92.96 -0.04 132.56
N GLN A 600 -92.34 1.13 132.72
CA GLN A 600 -92.01 1.66 134.06
C GLN A 600 -93.24 1.96 134.90
N LYS A 601 -94.32 2.48 134.28
CA LYS A 601 -95.57 2.76 134.99
C LYS A 601 -96.27 1.48 135.42
N ILE A 602 -96.36 0.48 134.54
CA ILE A 602 -96.91 -0.85 134.83
C ILE A 602 -96.20 -1.44 136.05
N THR A 603 -94.86 -1.49 136.02
CA THR A 603 -94.04 -2.03 137.12
C THR A 603 -94.33 -1.34 138.46
N ARG A 604 -94.53 -0.01 138.44
CA ARG A 604 -94.88 0.76 139.65
C ARG A 604 -96.29 0.42 140.17
N LEU A 605 -97.26 0.20 139.28
CA LEU A 605 -98.62 -0.16 139.64
C LEU A 605 -98.68 -1.58 140.23
N GLU A 606 -97.99 -2.55 139.63
CA GLU A 606 -97.88 -3.93 140.14
C GLU A 606 -97.32 -3.97 141.56
N THR A 607 -96.25 -3.21 141.81
CA THR A 607 -95.61 -3.11 143.13
C THR A 607 -96.58 -2.59 144.19
N LYS A 608 -97.42 -1.59 143.83
CA LYS A 608 -98.43 -1.03 144.73
C LYS A 608 -99.58 -1.99 145.00
N ILE A 609 -100.04 -2.72 143.98
CA ILE A 609 -101.07 -3.75 144.11
C ILE A 609 -100.59 -4.86 145.05
N ASP A 610 -99.34 -5.32 144.91
CA ASP A 610 -98.76 -6.35 145.78
C ASP A 610 -98.65 -5.88 147.24
N ALA A 611 -98.31 -4.60 147.46
CA ALA A 611 -98.28 -4.00 148.78
C ALA A 611 -99.68 -4.02 149.45
N SER A 612 -100.73 -3.56 148.75
CA SER A 612 -102.11 -3.61 149.23
C SER A 612 -102.59 -5.04 149.53
N ARG A 613 -102.16 -6.01 148.72
CA ARG A 613 -102.50 -7.44 148.90
C ARG A 613 -101.85 -8.02 150.16
N LYS A 614 -100.60 -7.65 150.44
CA LYS A 614 -99.88 -8.05 151.67
C LYS A 614 -100.51 -7.43 152.92
N GLU A 615 -100.93 -6.17 152.83
CA GLU A 615 -101.57 -5.44 153.93
C GLU A 615 -102.95 -6.03 154.28
N TRP A 616 -103.73 -6.40 153.26
CA TRP A 616 -104.98 -7.13 153.42
C TRP A 616 -104.79 -8.48 154.15
N LYS A 617 -103.75 -9.25 153.80
CA LYS A 617 -103.43 -10.54 154.42
C LYS A 617 -103.05 -10.43 155.90
N LYS A 618 -102.40 -9.36 156.33
CA LYS A 618 -102.02 -9.16 157.75
C LYS A 618 -103.23 -9.04 158.68
N LEU A 619 -104.40 -8.66 158.15
CA LEU A 619 -105.64 -8.55 158.90
C LEU A 619 -106.41 -9.89 158.98
N ASP A 620 -105.90 -10.96 158.37
CA ASP A 620 -106.56 -12.25 158.31
C ASP A 620 -106.21 -13.11 159.54
N GLY A 621 -107.24 -13.59 160.26
CA GLY A 621 -107.07 -14.42 161.47
C GLY A 621 -106.88 -13.67 162.80
N VAL A 622 -106.94 -12.33 162.81
CA VAL A 622 -106.80 -11.54 164.05
C VAL A 622 -108.06 -11.65 164.92
N GLY A 623 -107.89 -12.15 166.15
CA GLY A 623 -108.97 -12.35 167.12
C GLY A 623 -109.49 -11.06 167.78
N ASN A 624 -110.26 -11.20 168.86
CA ASN A 624 -110.89 -10.09 169.60
C ASN A 624 -109.93 -9.21 170.41
N THR A 625 -108.61 -9.37 170.23
CA THR A 625 -107.54 -8.65 170.92
C THR A 625 -106.41 -8.36 169.93
N CYS A 626 -106.02 -7.08 169.77
CA CYS A 626 -105.03 -6.66 168.78
C CYS A 626 -103.61 -7.19 169.11
N PRO A 627 -102.91 -7.86 168.17
CA PRO A 627 -101.58 -8.45 168.41
C PRO A 627 -100.44 -7.43 168.51
N HIS A 628 -100.69 -6.15 168.20
CA HIS A 628 -99.68 -5.08 168.35
C HIS A 628 -99.80 -4.27 169.64
N CYS A 629 -101.02 -4.01 170.13
CA CYS A 629 -101.24 -3.11 171.27
C CYS A 629 -102.16 -3.67 172.38
N GLY A 630 -102.71 -4.88 172.22
CA GLY A 630 -103.52 -5.56 173.25
C GLY A 630 -104.95 -5.05 173.42
N GLN A 631 -105.39 -4.07 172.63
CA GLN A 631 -106.73 -3.48 172.74
C GLN A 631 -107.81 -4.42 172.19
N LYS A 632 -108.99 -4.51 172.84
CA LYS A 632 -110.12 -5.32 172.34
C LYS A 632 -110.71 -4.69 171.10
N VAL A 633 -110.65 -5.38 169.96
CA VAL A 633 -111.11 -4.87 168.66
C VAL A 633 -112.44 -5.50 168.28
N SER A 634 -113.40 -4.69 167.83
CA SER A 634 -114.72 -5.17 167.42
C SER A 634 -114.71 -5.76 166.00
N ALA A 635 -115.49 -6.81 165.79
CA ALA A 635 -115.62 -7.50 164.49
C ALA A 635 -116.21 -6.62 163.35
N LYS A 636 -116.68 -5.41 163.66
CA LYS A 636 -117.12 -4.43 162.64
C LYS A 636 -115.92 -3.68 162.05
N HIS A 637 -115.00 -3.23 162.91
CA HIS A 637 -113.82 -2.46 162.48
C HIS A 637 -112.89 -3.27 161.56
N LEU A 638 -112.65 -4.55 161.87
CA LEU A 638 -111.84 -5.45 161.02
C LEU A 638 -112.46 -5.68 159.62
N ARG A 639 -113.79 -5.61 159.49
CA ARG A 639 -114.49 -5.76 158.20
C ARG A 639 -114.42 -4.49 157.36
N ASP A 640 -114.61 -3.33 157.98
CA ASP A 640 -114.57 -2.05 157.28
C ASP A 640 -113.16 -1.77 156.75
N GLU A 641 -112.12 -2.12 157.53
CA GLU A 641 -110.73 -1.90 157.11
C GLU A 641 -110.28 -2.87 156.00
N LYS A 642 -110.71 -4.14 156.04
CA LYS A 642 -110.50 -5.08 154.92
C LYS A 642 -111.19 -4.60 153.64
N LYS A 643 -112.41 -4.07 153.72
CA LYS A 643 -113.11 -3.48 152.56
C LYS A 643 -112.42 -2.25 152.00
N ARG A 644 -111.85 -1.40 152.86
CA ARG A 644 -111.07 -0.22 152.44
C ARG A 644 -109.87 -0.65 151.60
N ILE A 645 -109.05 -1.58 152.12
CA ILE A 645 -107.84 -2.07 151.43
C ILE A 645 -108.20 -2.80 150.12
N GLU A 646 -109.30 -3.55 150.09
CA GLU A 646 -109.77 -4.25 148.89
C GLU A 646 -110.27 -3.26 147.80
N SER A 647 -110.99 -2.21 148.18
CA SER A 647 -111.40 -1.14 147.27
C SER A 647 -110.20 -0.39 146.67
N GLU A 648 -109.17 -0.15 147.48
CA GLU A 648 -107.94 0.52 147.05
C GLU A 648 -107.14 -0.36 146.09
N GLY A 649 -107.06 -1.66 146.35
CA GLY A 649 -106.42 -2.65 145.47
C GLY A 649 -107.11 -2.80 144.11
N ASN A 650 -108.46 -2.73 144.05
CA ASN A 650 -109.19 -2.82 142.78
C ASN A 650 -109.00 -1.58 141.90
N LYS A 651 -108.99 -0.37 142.48
CA LYS A 651 -108.69 0.86 141.71
C LYS A 651 -107.29 0.86 141.09
N LEU A 652 -106.32 0.22 141.75
CA LEU A 652 -104.98 0.07 141.21
C LEU A 652 -104.93 -0.97 140.07
N LYS A 653 -105.74 -2.03 140.14
CA LYS A 653 -105.88 -3.01 139.05
C LYS A 653 -106.50 -2.40 137.79
N ASP A 654 -107.52 -1.55 137.93
CA ASP A 654 -108.14 -0.90 136.77
C ASP A 654 -107.09 -0.05 136.02
N LYS A 655 -106.30 0.74 136.74
CA LYS A 655 -105.18 1.52 136.14
C LYS A 655 -104.08 0.66 135.53
N LEU A 656 -103.85 -0.54 136.07
CA LEU A 656 -102.89 -1.49 135.49
C LEU A 656 -103.43 -2.07 134.17
N SER A 657 -104.75 -2.24 134.06
CA SER A 657 -105.39 -2.68 132.80
C SER A 657 -105.20 -1.63 131.71
N ASP A 658 -105.47 -0.35 132.03
CA ASP A 658 -105.35 0.75 131.07
C ASP A 658 -103.91 0.87 130.51
N GLU A 659 -102.89 0.85 131.38
CA GLU A 659 -101.49 0.96 130.92
C GLU A 659 -101.01 -0.32 130.18
N ASN A 660 -101.61 -1.49 130.42
CA ASN A 660 -101.30 -2.70 129.64
C ASN A 660 -101.90 -2.66 128.23
N GLU A 661 -103.09 -2.07 128.05
CA GLU A 661 -103.68 -1.84 126.72
C GLU A 661 -102.82 -0.86 125.91
N ASP A 662 -102.31 0.21 126.54
CA ASP A 662 -101.36 1.14 125.91
C ASP A 662 -100.05 0.43 125.49
N LEU A 663 -99.54 -0.49 126.31
CA LEU A 663 -98.33 -1.26 125.98
C LEU A 663 -98.55 -2.19 124.77
N GLU A 664 -99.70 -2.86 124.68
CA GLU A 664 -100.04 -3.70 123.53
C GLU A 664 -100.15 -2.87 122.24
N HIS A 665 -100.70 -1.66 122.30
CA HIS A 665 -100.80 -0.76 121.16
C HIS A 665 -99.43 -0.34 120.63
N ILE A 666 -98.53 0.11 121.52
CA ILE A 666 -97.16 0.53 121.17
C ILE A 666 -96.36 -0.68 120.62
N GLN A 667 -96.53 -1.86 121.21
CA GLN A 667 -95.88 -3.08 120.70
C GLN A 667 -96.33 -3.46 119.30
N LYS A 668 -97.61 -3.22 118.95
CA LYS A 668 -98.12 -3.42 117.59
C LYS A 668 -97.50 -2.44 116.60
N GLN A 669 -97.46 -1.14 116.92
CA GLN A 669 -96.86 -0.12 116.06
C GLN A 669 -95.35 -0.37 115.83
N LEU A 670 -94.62 -0.78 116.87
CA LEU A 670 -93.21 -1.17 116.75
C LEU A 670 -92.98 -2.39 115.84
N LYS A 671 -93.95 -3.29 115.75
CA LYS A 671 -93.87 -4.44 114.84
C LYS A 671 -94.08 -4.01 113.39
N GLU A 672 -95.09 -3.16 113.14
CA GLU A 672 -95.40 -2.61 111.82
C GLU A 672 -94.21 -1.80 111.25
N LEU A 673 -93.62 -0.90 112.04
CA LEU A 673 -92.45 -0.12 111.64
C LEU A 673 -91.20 -0.99 111.36
N LYS A 674 -91.03 -2.12 112.09
CA LYS A 674 -89.93 -3.08 111.83
C LYS A 674 -90.10 -3.84 110.53
N GLU A 675 -91.34 -4.21 110.17
CA GLU A 675 -91.65 -4.83 108.89
C GLU A 675 -91.43 -3.84 107.73
N GLU A 676 -91.91 -2.61 107.86
CA GLU A 676 -91.73 -1.54 106.87
C GLU A 676 -90.24 -1.24 106.60
N LYS A 677 -89.42 -1.11 107.65
CA LYS A 677 -87.97 -0.90 107.50
C LYS A 677 -87.30 -2.05 106.75
N LYS A 678 -87.68 -3.30 107.06
CA LYS A 678 -87.10 -4.48 106.43
C LYS A 678 -87.43 -4.55 104.94
N ASP A 679 -88.65 -4.20 104.56
CA ASP A 679 -89.08 -4.19 103.16
C ASP A 679 -88.35 -3.11 102.36
N LEU A 680 -88.26 -1.88 102.90
CA LEU A 680 -87.48 -0.79 102.29
C LEU A 680 -85.99 -1.14 102.12
N GLN A 681 -85.38 -1.84 103.10
CA GLN A 681 -83.99 -2.28 102.99
C GLN A 681 -83.78 -3.35 101.91
N ASN A 682 -84.74 -4.25 101.72
CA ASN A 682 -84.69 -5.25 100.65
C ASN A 682 -84.79 -4.59 99.27
N ASP A 683 -85.65 -3.59 99.12
CA ASP A 683 -85.82 -2.86 97.87
C ASP A 683 -84.60 -1.99 97.54
N ARG A 684 -84.03 -1.29 98.54
CA ARG A 684 -82.73 -0.59 98.42
C ARG A 684 -81.63 -1.53 97.90
N MET A 685 -81.56 -2.76 98.41
CA MET A 685 -80.55 -3.74 97.98
C MET A 685 -80.72 -4.19 96.52
N LYS A 686 -81.96 -4.24 96.00
CA LYS A 686 -82.22 -4.51 94.58
C LYS A 686 -81.69 -3.37 93.70
N VAL A 687 -81.87 -2.12 94.12
CA VAL A 687 -81.37 -0.93 93.42
C VAL A 687 -79.83 -0.89 93.43
N ASP A 688 -79.18 -1.18 94.56
CA ASP A 688 -77.70 -1.24 94.66
C ASP A 688 -77.10 -2.29 93.71
N ASN A 689 -77.71 -3.48 93.64
CA ASN A 689 -77.29 -4.52 92.70
C ASN A 689 -77.44 -4.07 91.25
N LYS A 690 -78.50 -3.34 90.91
CA LYS A 690 -78.72 -2.83 89.56
C LYS A 690 -77.66 -1.80 89.14
N ILE A 691 -77.21 -0.95 90.07
CA ILE A 691 -76.11 -0.01 89.84
C ILE A 691 -74.81 -0.75 89.52
N ARG A 692 -74.49 -1.83 90.27
CA ARG A 692 -73.28 -2.62 90.01
C ARG A 692 -73.29 -3.30 88.65
N GLU A 693 -74.44 -3.84 88.22
CA GLU A 693 -74.61 -4.39 86.87
C GLU A 693 -74.35 -3.33 85.80
N LEU A 694 -74.96 -2.14 85.93
CA LEU A 694 -74.82 -1.04 84.97
C LEU A 694 -73.36 -0.52 84.90
N ILE A 695 -72.63 -0.49 86.02
CA ILE A 695 -71.20 -0.12 86.04
C ILE A 695 -70.37 -1.12 85.23
N LEU A 696 -70.64 -2.42 85.38
CA LEU A 696 -69.93 -3.47 84.63
C LEU A 696 -70.24 -3.37 83.13
N GLU A 697 -71.51 -3.21 82.77
CA GLU A 697 -71.95 -3.00 81.38
C GLU A 697 -71.29 -1.77 80.77
N LYS A 698 -71.27 -0.63 81.48
CA LYS A 698 -70.58 0.59 81.04
C LYS A 698 -69.10 0.35 80.75
N ARG A 699 -68.39 -0.34 81.65
CA ARG A 699 -66.96 -0.64 81.47
C ARG A 699 -66.72 -1.52 80.25
N THR A 700 -67.59 -2.50 80.00
CA THR A 700 -67.49 -3.33 78.78
C THR A 700 -67.72 -2.51 77.51
N TYR A 701 -68.70 -1.60 77.52
CA TYR A 701 -68.96 -0.68 76.41
C TYR A 701 -67.81 0.30 76.15
N GLU A 702 -67.18 0.85 77.21
CA GLU A 702 -66.03 1.74 77.09
C GLU A 702 -64.82 1.04 76.46
N ASN A 703 -64.55 -0.21 76.84
CA ASN A 703 -63.50 -1.02 76.22
C ASN A 703 -63.76 -1.29 74.72
N GLU A 704 -65.01 -1.59 74.37
CA GLU A 704 -65.39 -1.77 72.96
C GLU A 704 -65.28 -0.46 72.15
N LEU A 705 -65.61 0.69 72.76
CA LEU A 705 -65.43 2.02 72.17
C LEU A 705 -63.95 2.32 71.90
N ASN A 706 -63.07 2.03 72.86
CA ASN A 706 -61.63 2.22 72.68
C ASN A 706 -61.07 1.33 71.57
N ASN A 707 -61.46 0.04 71.52
CA ASN A 707 -61.06 -0.88 70.45
C ASN A 707 -61.54 -0.41 69.06
N LEU A 708 -62.76 0.12 68.95
CA LEU A 708 -63.26 0.72 67.71
C LEU A 708 -62.51 2.01 67.35
N SER A 709 -62.08 2.81 68.33
CA SER A 709 -61.27 4.01 68.10
C SER A 709 -59.89 3.64 67.56
N GLU A 710 -59.21 2.67 68.20
CA GLU A 710 -57.92 2.15 67.73
C GLU A 710 -58.03 1.65 66.30
N LYS A 711 -59.07 0.89 65.95
CA LYS A 711 -59.31 0.45 64.57
C LYS A 711 -59.55 1.58 63.57
N VAL A 712 -60.12 2.71 64.00
CA VAL A 712 -60.27 3.90 63.14
C VAL A 712 -58.90 4.54 62.91
N ASP A 713 -58.08 4.63 63.95
CA ASP A 713 -56.75 5.21 63.89
C ASP A 713 -55.82 4.33 63.03
N ASP A 714 -55.81 3.01 63.24
CA ASP A 714 -55.07 2.04 62.43
C ASP A 714 -55.46 2.13 60.95
N ALA A 715 -56.76 2.13 60.63
CA ALA A 715 -57.24 2.22 59.25
C ALA A 715 -56.95 3.59 58.60
N GLN A 716 -56.80 4.64 59.40
CA GLN A 716 -56.40 5.97 58.94
C GLN A 716 -54.89 6.00 58.66
N GLU A 717 -54.07 5.44 59.55
CA GLU A 717 -52.62 5.32 59.37
C GLU A 717 -52.27 4.46 58.14
N ASP A 718 -52.94 3.32 57.97
CA ASP A 718 -52.81 2.47 56.77
C ASP A 718 -53.17 3.26 55.49
N LEU A 719 -54.22 4.08 55.52
CA LEU A 719 -54.64 4.88 54.37
C LEU A 719 -53.60 5.96 54.03
N ASP A 720 -53.08 6.64 55.03
CA ASP A 720 -52.09 7.70 54.85
C ASP A 720 -50.76 7.10 54.33
N GLN A 721 -50.36 5.93 54.82
CA GLN A 721 -49.21 5.19 54.30
C GLN A 721 -49.33 4.92 52.79
N VAL A 722 -50.48 4.43 52.31
CA VAL A 722 -50.69 4.18 50.87
C VAL A 722 -50.68 5.48 50.05
N LEU A 723 -51.18 6.59 50.60
CA LEU A 723 -51.20 7.88 49.91
C LEU A 723 -49.81 8.54 49.82
N GLU A 724 -48.93 8.25 50.76
CA GLU A 724 -47.54 8.75 50.78
C GLU A 724 -46.55 7.81 50.06
N GLU A 725 -46.93 6.58 49.75
CA GLU A 725 -46.12 5.64 48.96
C GLU A 725 -45.73 6.23 47.61
N LYS A 726 -44.43 6.34 47.34
CA LYS A 726 -43.91 6.83 46.06
C LYS A 726 -44.07 5.77 44.97
N ASN A 727 -44.68 6.17 43.86
CA ASN A 727 -44.74 5.34 42.66
C ASN A 727 -43.34 5.17 42.03
N PRO A 728 -42.78 3.95 42.00
CA PRO A 728 -41.42 3.69 41.54
C PRO A 728 -41.24 3.76 40.01
N HIS A 729 -42.33 3.76 39.23
CA HIS A 729 -42.28 3.72 37.77
C HIS A 729 -42.17 5.10 37.11
N LYS A 730 -42.54 6.17 37.81
CA LYS A 730 -42.49 7.54 37.26
C LYS A 730 -41.08 7.98 36.89
N ASP A 731 -40.12 7.75 37.78
CA ASP A 731 -38.73 8.15 37.55
C ASP A 731 -38.08 7.31 36.43
N LEU A 732 -38.47 6.04 36.31
CA LEU A 732 -38.01 5.15 35.24
C LEU A 732 -38.54 5.60 33.86
N ILE A 733 -39.82 6.00 33.77
CA ILE A 733 -40.41 6.54 32.53
C ILE A 733 -39.67 7.82 32.12
N ALA A 734 -39.52 8.78 33.03
CA ALA A 734 -38.87 10.06 32.73
C ALA A 734 -37.41 9.86 32.27
N THR A 735 -36.67 8.95 32.91
CA THR A 735 -35.29 8.62 32.52
C THR A 735 -35.22 7.99 31.13
N ALA A 736 -36.12 7.05 30.84
CA ALA A 736 -36.17 6.39 29.53
C ALA A 736 -36.55 7.37 28.41
N GLU A 737 -37.49 8.29 28.65
CA GLU A 737 -37.85 9.36 27.70
C GLU A 737 -36.67 10.30 27.41
N GLU A 738 -35.92 10.70 28.44
CA GLU A 738 -34.73 11.54 28.27
C GLU A 738 -33.63 10.82 27.48
N GLN A 739 -33.42 9.53 27.74
CA GLN A 739 -32.48 8.70 26.98
C GLN A 739 -32.90 8.57 25.51
N LEU A 740 -34.19 8.38 25.24
CA LEU A 740 -34.73 8.26 23.88
C LEU A 740 -34.44 9.52 23.07
N ILE A 741 -34.74 10.70 23.62
CA ILE A 741 -34.45 12.00 23.00
C ILE A 741 -32.94 12.15 22.73
N GLY A 742 -32.11 11.72 23.67
CA GLY A 742 -30.65 11.71 23.51
C GLY A 742 -30.20 10.86 22.32
N PHE A 743 -30.68 9.62 22.23
CA PHE A 743 -30.35 8.72 21.13
C PHE A 743 -30.88 9.22 19.79
N GLU A 744 -32.14 9.67 19.69
CA GLU A 744 -32.70 10.19 18.44
C GLU A 744 -31.88 11.35 17.87
N LYS A 745 -31.41 12.25 18.74
CA LYS A 745 -30.55 13.37 18.33
C LYS A 745 -29.17 12.91 17.87
N GLU A 746 -28.57 11.93 18.53
CA GLU A 746 -27.29 11.35 18.11
C GLU A 746 -27.41 10.62 16.78
N LEU A 747 -28.52 9.90 16.57
CA LEU A 747 -28.85 9.24 15.30
C LEU A 747 -28.93 10.24 14.15
N GLU A 748 -29.63 11.37 14.34
CA GLU A 748 -29.75 12.43 13.33
C GLU A 748 -28.37 12.97 12.91
N LEU A 749 -27.48 13.20 13.87
CA LEU A 749 -26.12 13.67 13.61
C LEU A 749 -25.28 12.64 12.85
N LEU A 750 -25.39 11.35 13.21
CA LEU A 750 -24.68 10.27 12.52
C LEU A 750 -25.16 10.09 11.09
N VAL A 751 -26.48 10.18 10.84
CA VAL A 751 -27.05 10.09 9.49
C VAL A 751 -26.56 11.24 8.60
N LEU A 752 -26.50 12.47 9.12
CA LEU A 752 -25.91 13.61 8.40
C LEU A 752 -24.41 13.40 8.12
N HIS A 753 -23.67 12.83 9.07
CA HIS A 753 -22.26 12.51 8.86
C HIS A 753 -22.07 11.43 7.79
N LEU A 754 -22.93 10.41 7.77
CA LEU A 754 -22.93 9.35 6.76
C LEU A 754 -23.16 9.92 5.34
N ASP A 755 -24.09 10.85 5.18
CA ASP A 755 -24.37 11.50 3.89
C ASP A 755 -23.16 12.30 3.36
N ASP A 756 -22.47 13.04 4.23
CA ASP A 756 -21.22 13.73 3.90
C ASP A 756 -20.11 12.74 3.49
N LEU A 757 -19.98 11.62 4.21
CA LEU A 757 -19.03 10.56 3.87
C LEU A 757 -19.34 9.91 2.51
N LEU A 758 -20.61 9.59 2.24
CA LEU A 758 -21.06 9.03 0.97
C LEU A 758 -20.79 9.99 -0.20
N THR A 759 -21.05 11.28 -0.01
CA THR A 759 -20.76 12.31 -1.01
C THR A 759 -19.26 12.37 -1.31
N LYS A 760 -18.41 12.43 -0.28
CA LYS A 760 -16.94 12.41 -0.44
C LYS A 760 -16.44 11.14 -1.09
N HIS A 761 -17.04 9.99 -0.78
CA HIS A 761 -16.71 8.71 -1.41
C HIS A 761 -16.97 8.75 -2.92
N GLU A 762 -18.13 9.22 -3.37
CA GLU A 762 -18.43 9.31 -4.80
C GLU A 762 -17.55 10.36 -5.51
N CYS A 763 -17.24 11.49 -4.88
CA CYS A 763 -16.29 12.46 -5.40
C CYS A 763 -14.89 11.86 -5.62
N ASN A 764 -14.37 11.14 -4.63
CA ASN A 764 -13.05 10.50 -4.74
C ASN A 764 -13.03 9.41 -5.81
N LYS A 765 -14.09 8.59 -5.85
CA LYS A 765 -14.27 7.51 -6.83
C LYS A 765 -14.33 8.03 -8.26
N TYR A 766 -14.98 9.19 -8.50
CA TYR A 766 -14.95 9.85 -9.80
C TYR A 766 -13.51 10.14 -10.24
N TRP A 767 -12.70 10.72 -9.35
CA TRP A 767 -11.33 11.13 -9.66
C TRP A 767 -10.36 9.96 -9.92
N ILE A 768 -10.66 8.74 -9.47
CA ILE A 768 -9.91 7.54 -9.86
C ILE A 768 -9.85 7.41 -11.39
N LYS A 769 -10.99 7.57 -12.07
CA LYS A 769 -11.05 7.57 -13.54
C LYS A 769 -10.70 8.94 -14.12
N GLY A 770 -11.17 10.01 -13.49
CA GLY A 770 -10.96 11.39 -13.96
C GLY A 770 -9.49 11.74 -14.17
N PHE A 771 -8.60 11.37 -13.24
CA PHE A 771 -7.16 11.63 -13.43
C PHE A 771 -6.56 10.86 -14.61
N LYS A 772 -7.01 9.63 -14.89
CA LYS A 772 -6.57 8.87 -16.07
C LYS A 772 -7.07 9.51 -17.36
N GLU A 773 -8.27 10.06 -17.37
CA GLU A 773 -8.84 10.79 -18.51
C GLU A 773 -8.09 12.10 -18.76
N VAL A 774 -7.71 12.85 -17.71
CA VAL A 774 -6.85 14.05 -17.83
C VAL A 774 -5.50 13.68 -18.43
N ARG A 775 -4.88 12.59 -17.97
CA ARG A 775 -3.61 12.09 -18.53
C ARG A 775 -3.73 11.80 -20.03
N LEU A 776 -4.81 11.13 -20.45
CA LEU A 776 -5.06 10.81 -21.85
C LEU A 776 -5.26 12.08 -22.68
N PHE A 777 -6.04 13.03 -22.18
CA PHE A 777 -6.24 14.32 -22.83
C PHE A 777 -4.91 15.07 -23.05
N MET A 778 -4.03 15.08 -22.04
CA MET A 778 -2.70 15.70 -22.16
C MET A 778 -1.82 15.01 -23.20
N ILE A 779 -1.88 13.68 -23.31
CA ILE A 779 -1.18 12.93 -24.35
C ILE A 779 -1.71 13.33 -25.73
N GLU A 780 -3.03 13.32 -25.93
CA GLU A 780 -3.65 13.69 -27.20
C GLU A 780 -3.31 15.12 -27.61
N GLU A 781 -3.34 16.08 -26.68
CA GLU A 781 -2.95 17.47 -26.95
C GLU A 781 -1.48 17.58 -27.36
N ALA A 782 -0.58 16.91 -26.64
CA ALA A 782 0.86 16.92 -26.93
C ALA A 782 1.19 16.23 -28.27
N LEU A 783 0.47 15.17 -28.63
CA LEU A 783 0.59 14.50 -29.92
C LEU A 783 0.15 15.40 -31.07
N ASN A 784 -1.03 16.01 -30.97
CA ASN A 784 -1.52 16.93 -31.98
C ASN A 784 -0.53 18.09 -32.20
N GLN A 785 0.07 18.62 -31.12
CA GLN A 785 1.11 19.62 -31.23
C GLN A 785 2.37 19.07 -31.92
N LEU A 786 2.79 17.84 -31.60
CA LEU A 786 3.92 17.19 -32.26
C LEU A 786 3.67 17.01 -33.77
N GLU A 787 2.47 16.60 -34.18
CA GLU A 787 2.12 16.43 -35.60
C GLU A 787 2.30 17.73 -36.38
N VAL A 788 1.85 18.85 -35.81
CA VAL A 788 2.00 20.18 -36.41
C VAL A 788 3.47 20.55 -36.56
N GLU A 789 4.26 20.41 -35.48
CA GLU A 789 5.68 20.76 -35.47
C GLU A 789 6.50 19.90 -36.43
N VAL A 790 6.21 18.60 -36.50
CA VAL A 790 6.87 17.70 -37.45
C VAL A 790 6.45 18.01 -38.89
N SER A 791 5.17 18.26 -39.14
CA SER A 791 4.66 18.59 -40.48
C SER A 791 5.30 19.86 -41.05
N ASN A 792 5.50 20.88 -40.22
CA ASN A 792 6.20 22.11 -40.61
C ASN A 792 7.65 21.81 -41.06
N SER A 793 8.33 20.90 -40.36
CA SER A 793 9.71 20.49 -40.68
C SER A 793 9.78 19.62 -41.93
N LEU A 794 8.79 18.73 -42.16
CA LEU A 794 8.72 17.89 -43.37
C LEU A 794 8.65 18.72 -44.64
N MET A 795 7.84 19.78 -44.63
CA MET A 795 7.71 20.68 -45.78
C MET A 795 9.02 21.36 -46.15
N GLN A 796 9.82 21.77 -45.16
CA GLN A 796 11.12 22.43 -45.36
C GLN A 796 12.22 21.44 -45.74
N LEU A 797 12.13 20.19 -45.30
CA LEU A 797 13.00 19.09 -45.75
C LEU A 797 12.57 18.50 -47.10
N GLY A 798 11.89 19.26 -47.97
CA GLY A 798 11.52 18.83 -49.32
C GLY A 798 10.48 17.70 -49.41
N LEU A 799 9.84 17.30 -48.30
CA LEU A 799 8.78 16.28 -48.28
C LEU A 799 7.40 16.95 -48.38
N HIS A 800 7.12 17.58 -49.53
CA HIS A 800 5.86 18.29 -49.77
C HIS A 800 4.64 17.35 -49.81
N ASN A 801 3.57 17.73 -49.12
CA ASN A 801 2.31 16.96 -49.01
C ASN A 801 2.47 15.59 -48.32
N TRP A 802 3.51 15.42 -47.51
CA TRP A 802 3.61 14.28 -46.59
C TRP A 802 2.91 14.63 -45.28
N GLU A 803 2.13 13.69 -44.77
CA GLU A 803 1.43 13.82 -43.49
C GLU A 803 2.01 12.81 -42.50
N ILE A 804 2.10 13.21 -41.24
CA ILE A 804 2.47 12.35 -40.12
C ILE A 804 1.26 12.20 -39.19
N ALA A 805 1.05 10.98 -38.70
CA ALA A 805 0.06 10.70 -37.68
C ALA A 805 0.70 9.88 -36.56
N PHE A 806 0.45 10.29 -35.31
CA PHE A 806 0.83 9.54 -34.13
C PHE A 806 -0.40 8.82 -33.57
N ASP A 807 -0.27 7.53 -33.34
CA ASP A 807 -1.31 6.75 -32.68
C ASP A 807 -0.77 6.20 -31.36
N VAL A 808 -1.60 6.31 -30.31
CA VAL A 808 -1.33 5.71 -29.00
C VAL A 808 -2.35 4.61 -28.83
N GLU A 809 -1.89 3.35 -28.92
CA GLU A 809 -2.77 2.19 -28.83
C GLU A 809 -3.63 2.26 -27.56
N ARG A 810 -4.95 2.24 -27.76
CA ARG A 810 -5.96 2.43 -26.71
C ARG A 810 -6.35 1.12 -26.06
N GLU A 811 -6.96 1.26 -24.89
CA GLU A 811 -7.46 0.19 -24.02
C GLU A 811 -8.30 -0.84 -24.81
N THR A 812 -7.90 -2.12 -24.72
CA THR A 812 -8.66 -3.22 -25.32
C THR A 812 -9.98 -3.42 -24.57
N LYS A 813 -10.97 -4.05 -25.22
CA LYS A 813 -12.28 -4.39 -24.63
C LYS A 813 -12.21 -5.25 -23.34
N SER A 814 -11.04 -5.81 -23.02
CA SER A 814 -10.74 -6.54 -21.78
C SER A 814 -10.18 -5.67 -20.65
N GLY A 815 -10.09 -4.35 -20.82
CA GLY A 815 -9.49 -3.44 -19.84
C GLY A 815 -7.96 -3.52 -19.77
N SER A 816 -7.31 -4.22 -20.72
CA SER A 816 -5.85 -4.23 -20.82
C SER A 816 -5.39 -3.16 -21.81
N ILE A 817 -4.52 -2.27 -21.35
CA ILE A 817 -3.84 -1.27 -22.18
C ILE A 817 -2.70 -1.97 -22.93
N THR A 818 -2.74 -1.99 -24.26
CA THR A 818 -1.58 -2.34 -25.08
C THR A 818 -0.68 -1.13 -25.18
N LYS A 819 0.56 -1.26 -24.69
CA LYS A 819 1.51 -0.16 -24.51
C LYS A 819 2.24 0.12 -25.81
N GLY A 820 1.76 1.05 -26.64
CA GLY A 820 2.45 1.39 -27.88
C GLY A 820 2.15 2.79 -28.39
N PHE A 821 3.20 3.59 -28.55
CA PHE A 821 3.20 4.80 -29.36
C PHE A 821 3.72 4.44 -30.76
N THR A 822 2.91 4.65 -31.80
CA THR A 822 3.21 4.26 -33.18
C THR A 822 3.23 5.49 -34.08
N VAL A 823 4.11 5.49 -35.07
CA VAL A 823 4.28 6.60 -36.02
C VAL A 823 3.90 6.12 -37.40
N PHE A 824 2.93 6.80 -38.02
CA PHE A 824 2.48 6.54 -39.37
C PHE A 824 2.76 7.74 -40.27
N ILE A 825 3.13 7.43 -41.51
CA ILE A 825 3.43 8.42 -42.54
C ILE A 825 2.52 8.16 -43.73
N LYS A 826 2.02 9.23 -44.32
CA LYS A 826 1.25 9.22 -45.56
C LYS A 826 1.95 10.12 -46.57
N SER A 827 2.38 9.53 -47.68
CA SER A 827 2.99 10.27 -48.79
C SER A 827 1.91 10.76 -49.77
N PRO A 828 2.21 11.75 -50.63
CA PRO A 828 1.30 12.15 -51.71
C PRO A 828 1.01 11.04 -52.74
N TYR A 829 1.76 9.93 -52.70
CA TYR A 829 1.65 8.82 -53.66
C TYR A 829 0.90 7.61 -53.10
N ASN A 830 0.47 7.65 -51.83
CA ASN A 830 -0.31 6.58 -51.20
C ASN A 830 -1.38 7.16 -50.29
N GLU A 831 -2.62 6.68 -50.42
CA GLU A 831 -3.72 7.12 -49.56
C GLU A 831 -3.66 6.50 -48.16
N ASP A 832 -3.03 5.32 -48.02
CA ASP A 832 -2.94 4.58 -46.76
C ASP A 832 -1.84 5.11 -45.83
N LEU A 833 -2.12 5.07 -44.52
CA LEU A 833 -1.14 5.30 -43.46
C LEU A 833 -0.16 4.11 -43.38
N VAL A 834 1.13 4.39 -43.57
CA VAL A 834 2.19 3.37 -43.58
C VAL A 834 3.10 3.56 -42.37
N PRO A 835 3.44 2.49 -41.61
CA PRO A 835 4.41 2.57 -40.52
C PRO A 835 5.72 3.22 -40.98
N TRP A 836 6.27 4.12 -40.16
CA TRP A 836 7.48 4.89 -40.52
C TRP A 836 8.69 3.99 -40.83
N GLU A 837 8.73 2.76 -40.29
CA GLU A 837 9.80 1.78 -40.54
C GLU A 837 9.84 1.25 -41.98
N ALA A 838 8.78 1.42 -42.76
CA ALA A 838 8.67 0.88 -44.11
C ALA A 838 9.32 1.76 -45.20
N TRP A 839 9.77 2.97 -44.85
CA TRP A 839 10.24 3.97 -45.81
C TRP A 839 11.73 3.83 -46.15
N SER A 840 12.17 4.38 -47.30
CA SER A 840 13.54 4.23 -47.79
C SER A 840 14.55 5.01 -46.94
N GLY A 841 15.85 4.72 -47.07
CA GLY A 841 16.88 5.31 -46.19
C GLY A 841 16.98 6.85 -46.23
N GLY A 842 16.86 7.46 -47.41
CA GLY A 842 16.90 8.93 -47.55
C GLY A 842 15.64 9.62 -47.04
N GLU A 843 14.46 9.06 -47.33
CA GLU A 843 13.18 9.53 -46.79
C GLU A 843 13.14 9.38 -45.27
N SER A 844 13.60 8.23 -44.76
CA SER A 844 13.65 7.95 -43.33
C SER A 844 14.55 8.94 -42.57
N GLN A 845 15.67 9.38 -43.15
CA GLN A 845 16.51 10.39 -42.52
C GLN A 845 15.81 11.75 -42.44
N ARG A 846 15.14 12.19 -43.53
CA ARG A 846 14.35 13.43 -43.53
C ARG A 846 13.22 13.35 -42.48
N LEU A 847 12.51 12.22 -42.41
CA LEU A 847 11.47 11.96 -41.40
C LEU A 847 12.03 11.99 -39.97
N ARG A 848 13.19 11.37 -39.72
CA ARG A 848 13.88 11.40 -38.42
C ARG A 848 14.26 12.81 -37.99
N LEU A 849 14.81 13.60 -38.91
CA LEU A 849 15.22 14.98 -38.63
C LEU A 849 13.98 15.85 -38.33
N ALA A 850 12.91 15.71 -39.11
CA ALA A 850 11.63 16.38 -38.83
C ALA A 850 11.06 15.98 -37.47
N GLY A 851 11.02 14.69 -37.17
CA GLY A 851 10.61 14.15 -35.88
C GLY A 851 11.43 14.70 -34.70
N THR A 852 12.74 14.81 -34.89
CA THR A 852 13.67 15.33 -33.88
C THR A 852 13.44 16.82 -33.62
N MET A 853 13.35 17.64 -34.66
CA MET A 853 13.10 19.08 -34.53
C MET A 853 11.72 19.36 -33.93
N GLY A 854 10.71 18.60 -34.35
CA GLY A 854 9.36 18.75 -33.80
C GLY A 854 9.29 18.37 -32.33
N LEU A 855 9.94 17.27 -31.94
CA LEU A 855 10.03 16.88 -30.52
C LEU A 855 10.83 17.90 -29.71
N ALA A 856 11.93 18.43 -30.24
CA ALA A 856 12.72 19.48 -29.58
C ALA A 856 11.88 20.73 -29.29
N ASN A 857 11.07 21.18 -30.27
CA ASN A 857 10.15 22.30 -30.11
C ASN A 857 9.09 22.01 -29.04
N LEU A 858 8.50 20.81 -29.06
CA LEU A 858 7.50 20.41 -28.08
C LEU A 858 8.05 20.39 -26.65
N ILE A 859 9.23 19.77 -26.44
CA ILE A 859 9.90 19.71 -25.13
C ILE A 859 10.19 21.12 -24.61
N LEU A 860 10.81 21.98 -25.42
CA LEU A 860 11.18 23.33 -25.00
C LEU A 860 9.94 24.22 -24.79
N GLY A 861 8.91 24.04 -25.60
CA GLY A 861 7.64 24.75 -25.48
C GLY A 861 6.90 24.39 -24.19
N LYS A 862 6.75 23.09 -23.89
CA LYS A 862 6.04 22.62 -22.69
C LYS A 862 6.85 22.87 -21.40
N SER A 863 8.17 22.76 -21.44
CA SER A 863 9.03 23.09 -20.29
C SER A 863 9.17 24.61 -20.05
N GLY A 864 8.75 25.44 -21.01
CA GLY A 864 8.95 26.90 -20.94
C GLY A 864 10.43 27.30 -21.04
N ILE A 865 11.28 26.44 -21.57
CA ILE A 865 12.72 26.63 -21.63
C ILE A 865 13.12 27.16 -23.00
N LYS A 866 13.77 28.32 -22.99
CA LYS A 866 14.48 28.83 -24.16
C LYS A 866 15.94 28.46 -24.06
N SER A 867 16.50 27.92 -25.14
CA SER A 867 17.94 27.72 -25.33
C SER A 867 18.43 28.64 -26.44
N ASN A 868 19.62 29.22 -26.28
CA ASN A 868 20.31 29.94 -27.35
C ASN A 868 21.18 29.02 -28.22
N ILE A 869 21.26 27.73 -27.90
CA ILE A 869 22.07 26.73 -28.62
C ILE A 869 21.21 25.51 -28.97
N GLU A 870 21.46 24.97 -30.15
CA GLU A 870 20.96 23.68 -30.62
C GLU A 870 22.06 22.99 -31.43
N VAL A 871 22.27 21.68 -31.24
CA VAL A 871 23.40 20.96 -31.82
C VAL A 871 22.91 19.72 -32.55
N PHE A 872 23.39 19.56 -33.78
CA PHE A 872 23.17 18.41 -34.63
C PHE A 872 24.53 17.75 -34.95
N ASP A 873 24.77 16.58 -34.38
CA ASP A 873 25.99 15.80 -34.59
C ASP A 873 25.80 14.80 -35.74
N GLU A 874 26.47 15.07 -36.87
CA GLU A 874 26.38 14.33 -38.13
C GLU A 874 24.96 14.14 -38.70
N PRO A 875 24.17 15.22 -38.86
CA PRO A 875 22.79 15.10 -39.31
C PRO A 875 22.66 14.73 -40.80
N THR A 876 23.73 14.89 -41.60
CA THR A 876 23.67 14.69 -43.05
C THR A 876 23.78 13.22 -43.50
N GLN A 877 23.99 12.30 -42.56
CA GLN A 877 24.12 10.88 -42.87
C GLN A 877 22.94 10.35 -43.70
N HIS A 878 23.23 9.64 -44.78
CA HIS A 878 22.23 9.07 -45.71
C HIS A 878 21.42 10.10 -46.54
N LEU A 879 21.73 11.39 -46.48
CA LEU A 879 21.15 12.40 -47.37
C LEU A 879 21.93 12.49 -48.69
N ASN A 880 21.22 12.77 -49.78
CA ASN A 880 21.81 13.17 -51.05
C ASN A 880 22.21 14.66 -51.01
N PRO A 881 23.02 15.18 -51.96
CA PRO A 881 23.44 16.59 -51.96
C PRO A 881 22.28 17.59 -51.84
N GLU A 882 21.19 17.38 -52.59
CA GLU A 882 19.97 18.21 -52.48
C GLU A 882 19.37 18.16 -51.07
N GLY A 883 19.31 17.00 -50.44
CA GLY A 883 18.82 16.87 -49.06
C GLY A 883 19.73 17.46 -48.00
N VAL A 884 21.04 17.53 -48.26
CA VAL A 884 21.98 18.26 -47.40
C VAL A 884 21.72 19.77 -47.53
N GLU A 885 21.50 20.27 -48.74
CA GLU A 885 21.15 21.67 -48.98
C GLU A 885 19.82 22.04 -48.31
N ASP A 886 18.74 21.25 -48.53
CA ASP A 886 17.43 21.41 -47.87
C ASP A 886 17.56 21.48 -46.34
N LEU A 887 18.38 20.59 -45.76
CA LEU A 887 18.63 20.55 -44.33
C LEU A 887 19.35 21.81 -43.83
N LEU A 888 20.40 22.25 -44.52
CA LEU A 888 21.19 23.41 -44.09
C LEU A 888 20.37 24.71 -44.18
N GLU A 889 19.54 24.86 -45.23
CA GLU A 889 18.59 25.97 -45.36
C GLU A 889 17.55 25.97 -44.23
N LEU A 890 16.96 24.82 -43.93
CA LEU A 890 16.06 24.66 -42.78
C LEU A 890 16.75 25.04 -41.47
N LEU A 891 17.95 24.52 -41.22
CA LEU A 891 18.67 24.81 -39.98
C LEU A 891 19.06 26.29 -39.86
N GLN A 892 19.39 26.96 -40.97
CA GLN A 892 19.63 28.40 -41.00
C GLN A 892 18.35 29.17 -40.68
N SER A 893 17.24 28.88 -41.37
CA SER A 893 15.93 29.49 -41.11
C SER A 893 15.51 29.31 -39.65
N ARG A 894 15.67 28.09 -39.12
CA ARG A 894 15.41 27.74 -37.73
C ARG A 894 16.29 28.52 -36.75
N ALA A 895 17.58 28.72 -37.07
CA ALA A 895 18.48 29.51 -36.24
C ALA A 895 18.02 30.98 -36.13
N GLU A 896 17.58 31.56 -37.24
CA GLU A 896 17.08 32.93 -37.31
C GLU A 896 15.73 33.10 -36.60
N GLU A 897 14.76 32.23 -36.90
CA GLU A 897 13.41 32.25 -36.31
C GLU A 897 13.44 32.07 -34.79
N LEU A 898 14.18 31.06 -34.32
CA LEU A 898 14.28 30.74 -32.90
C LEU A 898 15.31 31.61 -32.16
N LYS A 899 16.06 32.45 -32.88
CA LYS A 899 17.17 33.28 -32.38
C LYS A 899 18.21 32.44 -31.62
N ARG A 900 18.68 31.37 -32.26
CA ARG A 900 19.64 30.40 -31.71
C ARG A 900 20.91 30.33 -32.55
N GLN A 901 21.99 29.88 -31.92
CA GLN A 901 23.12 29.30 -32.61
C GLN A 901 22.81 27.83 -32.87
N VAL A 902 22.64 27.46 -34.13
CA VAL A 902 22.42 26.06 -34.54
C VAL A 902 23.74 25.50 -35.04
N TRP A 903 24.25 24.48 -34.37
CA TRP A 903 25.56 23.90 -34.63
C TRP A 903 25.41 22.61 -35.42
N VAL A 904 26.05 22.55 -36.59
CA VAL A 904 26.18 21.33 -37.40
C VAL A 904 27.60 20.80 -37.24
N VAL A 905 27.72 19.53 -36.83
CA VAL A 905 29.01 18.86 -36.72
C VAL A 905 29.14 17.84 -37.84
N GLU A 906 30.17 17.94 -38.67
CA GLU A 906 30.42 16.96 -39.74
C GLU A 906 31.89 16.56 -39.88
N HIS A 907 32.07 15.41 -40.54
CA HIS A 907 33.39 14.88 -40.92
C HIS A 907 33.93 15.42 -42.23
N HIS A 908 33.04 15.86 -43.11
CA HIS A 908 33.37 16.34 -44.43
C HIS A 908 33.10 17.84 -44.51
N SER A 909 33.81 18.52 -45.41
CA SER A 909 33.48 19.90 -45.74
C SER A 909 32.08 19.94 -46.35
N LEU A 910 31.21 20.73 -45.76
CA LEU A 910 29.95 21.13 -46.36
C LEU A 910 30.21 22.37 -47.21
N ASP A 911 29.87 22.30 -48.49
CA ASP A 911 29.97 23.43 -49.42
C ASP A 911 28.67 24.24 -49.31
N TYR A 912 28.61 25.10 -48.29
CA TYR A 912 27.43 25.91 -47.98
C TYR A 912 27.84 27.29 -47.48
N GLY A 913 27.41 28.33 -48.18
CA GLY A 913 27.80 29.72 -47.89
C GLY A 913 27.03 30.38 -46.75
N GLY A 914 26.03 29.72 -46.17
CA GLY A 914 25.17 30.29 -45.11
C GLY A 914 25.73 30.13 -43.68
N PHE A 915 26.95 29.61 -43.50
CA PHE A 915 27.55 29.49 -42.18
C PHE A 915 27.99 30.85 -41.63
N GLN A 916 27.47 31.20 -40.45
CA GLN A 916 27.82 32.42 -39.72
C GLN A 916 29.25 32.37 -39.16
N GLN A 917 29.70 31.17 -38.78
CA GLN A 917 31.05 30.91 -38.28
C GLN A 917 31.41 29.44 -38.45
N VAL A 918 32.68 29.19 -38.78
CA VAL A 918 33.22 27.82 -38.87
C VAL A 918 34.33 27.63 -37.87
N ILE A 919 34.21 26.57 -37.08
CA ILE A 919 35.14 26.22 -36.02
C ILE A 919 35.79 24.89 -36.35
N ARG A 920 37.13 24.90 -36.37
CA ARG A 920 37.94 23.72 -36.57
C ARG A 920 38.49 23.22 -35.24
N VAL A 921 38.16 21.99 -34.89
CA VAL A 921 38.82 21.29 -33.79
C VAL A 921 39.99 20.51 -34.36
N THR A 922 41.21 20.90 -33.99
CA THR A 922 42.44 20.23 -34.43
C THR A 922 42.98 19.33 -33.32
N LYS A 923 42.87 18.02 -33.46
CA LYS A 923 43.51 17.06 -32.54
C LYS A 923 45.00 16.93 -32.86
N THR A 924 45.92 17.10 -31.90
CA THR A 924 47.38 16.88 -32.05
C THR A 924 47.90 15.88 -31.01
N VAL A 925 49.15 15.40 -31.14
CA VAL A 925 49.74 14.46 -30.16
C VAL A 925 49.83 15.07 -28.76
N GLU A 926 49.77 16.40 -28.68
CA GLU A 926 49.78 17.18 -27.45
C GLU A 926 48.36 17.37 -26.88
N GLY A 927 47.30 17.06 -27.63
CA GLY A 927 45.90 17.27 -27.26
C GLY A 927 45.11 17.96 -28.39
N SER A 928 43.79 18.08 -28.22
CA SER A 928 42.92 18.82 -29.15
C SER A 928 42.92 20.32 -28.88
N SER A 929 43.07 21.14 -29.92
CA SER A 929 42.92 22.60 -29.90
C SER A 929 41.70 23.04 -30.72
N ILE A 930 41.18 24.24 -30.44
CA ILE A 930 40.04 24.83 -31.13
C ILE A 930 40.54 26.07 -31.88
N GLU A 931 40.20 26.19 -33.16
CA GLU A 931 40.54 27.30 -34.05
C GLU A 931 39.25 27.82 -34.70
N ILE A 932 39.04 29.14 -34.68
CA ILE A 932 37.96 29.80 -35.43
C ILE A 932 38.51 30.15 -36.81
N LEU A 933 37.81 29.76 -37.87
CA LEU A 933 38.17 30.12 -39.24
C LEU A 933 37.48 31.44 -39.61
N GLU A 934 38.26 32.46 -39.95
CA GLU A 934 37.74 33.79 -40.34
C GLU A 934 37.27 33.83 -41.79
N ASP A 935 37.80 32.95 -42.66
CA ASP A 935 37.39 32.77 -44.06
C ASP A 935 37.11 31.28 -44.33
N TYR A 936 35.83 30.90 -44.49
CA TYR A 936 35.41 29.54 -44.84
C TYR A 936 34.53 29.54 -46.10
#